data_AF-A0AAU3XI91-F1
#
_entry.id   AF-A0AAU3XI91-F1
#
_cell.length_a   1.000
_cell.length_b   1.000
_cell.length_c   1.000
_cell.angle_alpha   90.00
_cell.angle_beta   90.00
_cell.angle_gamma   90.00
#
_symmetry.space_group_name_H-M   'P 1'
#
loop_
_entity.id
_entity.type
_entity.pdbx_description
1 polymer ?
#
loop_
_entity_poly.entity_id
_entity_poly.type
_entity_poly.pdbx_seq_one_letter_code
_entity_poly.pdbx_strand_id
1 'polypeptide(L)'
;MDTTVTDARLRAQQATLIATVKRELRTVTSVVLGERFRSIEERISEDGREYFALEDTQDGSADLWLDAIPMVSGMIANTMTNTTTDQYVVQISDRLPTEFLTRVLAHEVGELIAARDRSNQGLAPIHEDLLNQEGDIGDRHELSSRDHGRIAELNWLAARASDAELPGPQQAEARADLSALIDRCGMRPMAAMADVEPYAAASRAANVRRIVSKDSLSAHAKLLVATLARPIEHLDPTDAAVLQASRDAALRAERQVEAFIGRREVTMPMPGYDQNGLPLPRDQLEAAASQWAEYRAQVSARTAQAVEGHLAQGQFPSRRVVIGGGASLTGRDPDALLIDGAGRWHLDPGRGIVQSADQDRDLAEWMGVDPHSTVERPGDRLPIHAVRVWEDQLATRGDVVNGHARLRLGRNGELLTEIQRLGEDGKEAAPPLWVACQGTPSIATGLTPEVVPGMPRGDFAVESRAEAVRLIGDRLRELEGQGLTGAGEMRAWLTQAERGGADARTVLGALKSSPLMDALTAGLGPDKARIGNCFGALDSTAKWESARNEAPGRVLLGDEVAENRFDAHQAEHWVVAGSGGTGVANAEIILTQNLDARVTIIGSPPPPALEHQVQFPEMQKKYGEGGEGRLTFIQARVGAIETYFDEQKRKTCFQIPYVDGAGENERQQVLRADGYVTSLGRTNPLPPALQVLANEVRDRGGEISGALQFDKDDQYIGYGLTFTVGDKEHQVDVDGAASWQLPREIFAPESGLQRQLNTMGARGLPAETGNAAPGFAPIARQSALRARAVAAAEAGDVNAIRRLSAVPARWQRPERGPETRTEAGTGTEPPGAGPGNTIPLREKVPLSEHAPPRAKAAEAEQDATPPATPKPAPDKGVPGSDLWQLGVPQGRPSRPPGPRQQPHQPPPGHQRPEPGLGMGD
;
A
#
# COMPACT_ATOMS: atom_id res chain seq x y z
N MET A 1 0.84 33.86 -13.85
CA MET A 1 0.15 33.30 -15.03
C MET A 1 -1.12 32.66 -14.51
N ASP A 2 -2.28 33.05 -15.03
CA ASP A 2 -3.57 32.44 -14.67
C ASP A 2 -3.60 30.98 -15.16
N THR A 3 -3.34 30.04 -14.25
CA THR A 3 -3.29 28.60 -14.52
C THR A 3 -4.49 27.87 -13.92
N THR A 4 -5.70 28.30 -14.23
CA THR A 4 -6.88 27.43 -14.08
C THR A 4 -7.02 26.59 -15.34
N VAL A 5 -6.06 25.68 -15.55
CA VAL A 5 -6.27 24.57 -16.49
C VAL A 5 -7.43 23.76 -15.91
N THR A 6 -8.56 23.73 -16.62
CA THR A 6 -9.75 23.02 -16.14
C THR A 6 -9.54 21.51 -16.18
N ASP A 7 -10.16 20.78 -15.25
CA ASP A 7 -10.11 19.31 -15.20
C ASP A 7 -10.49 18.66 -16.54
N ALA A 8 -11.43 19.27 -17.29
CA ALA A 8 -11.83 18.81 -18.62
C ALA A 8 -10.67 18.83 -19.62
N ARG A 9 -9.81 19.86 -19.59
CA ARG A 9 -8.64 19.95 -20.45
C ARG A 9 -7.59 18.91 -20.10
N LEU A 10 -7.34 18.68 -18.81
CA LEU A 10 -6.40 17.64 -18.36
C LEU A 10 -6.91 16.24 -18.73
N ARG A 11 -8.21 15.96 -18.62
CA ARG A 11 -8.78 14.67 -19.09
C ARG A 11 -8.66 14.48 -20.60
N ALA A 12 -8.85 15.52 -21.40
CA ALA A 12 -8.60 15.46 -22.84
C ALA A 12 -7.11 15.22 -23.16
N GLN A 13 -6.21 15.81 -22.36
CA GLN A 13 -4.77 15.56 -22.45
C GLN A 13 -4.44 14.10 -22.12
N GLN A 14 -5.01 13.52 -21.06
CA GLN A 14 -4.84 12.09 -20.72
C GLN A 14 -5.25 11.18 -21.89
N ALA A 15 -6.42 11.42 -22.51
CA ALA A 15 -6.87 10.64 -23.66
C ALA A 15 -5.90 10.76 -24.85
N THR A 16 -5.38 11.96 -25.09
CA THR A 16 -4.40 12.24 -26.16
C THR A 16 -3.08 11.53 -25.91
N LEU A 17 -2.59 11.55 -24.66
CA LEU A 17 -1.38 10.84 -24.26
C LEU A 17 -1.52 9.34 -24.49
N ILE A 18 -2.60 8.72 -24.01
CA ILE A 18 -2.84 7.27 -24.19
C ILE A 18 -2.99 6.89 -25.68
N ALA A 19 -3.73 7.67 -26.46
CA ALA A 19 -3.82 7.44 -27.90
C ALA A 19 -2.45 7.55 -28.61
N THR A 20 -1.59 8.45 -28.14
CA THR A 20 -0.23 8.60 -28.68
C THR A 20 0.68 7.45 -28.23
N VAL A 21 0.58 6.99 -26.98
CA VAL A 21 1.28 5.78 -26.49
C VAL A 21 0.98 4.60 -27.42
N LYS A 22 -0.30 4.31 -27.69
CA LYS A 22 -0.70 3.19 -28.55
C LYS A 22 -0.08 3.23 -29.93
N ARG A 23 0.08 4.44 -30.50
CA ARG A 23 0.67 4.64 -31.82
C ARG A 23 2.19 4.51 -31.82
N GLU A 24 2.86 5.06 -30.82
CA GLU A 24 4.31 5.29 -30.85
C GLU A 24 5.13 4.26 -30.07
N LEU A 25 4.52 3.56 -29.08
CA LEU A 25 5.26 2.69 -28.16
C LEU A 25 6.06 1.61 -28.90
N ARG A 26 5.50 1.01 -29.95
CA ARG A 26 6.21 0.00 -30.76
C ARG A 26 7.50 0.56 -31.38
N THR A 27 7.41 1.75 -31.96
CA THR A 27 8.56 2.43 -32.59
C THR A 27 9.61 2.77 -31.54
N VAL A 28 9.19 3.37 -30.41
CA VAL A 28 10.09 3.70 -29.30
C VAL A 28 10.80 2.47 -28.78
N THR A 29 10.06 1.41 -28.43
CA THR A 29 10.62 0.18 -27.88
C THR A 29 11.56 -0.52 -28.86
N SER A 30 11.24 -0.52 -30.16
CA SER A 30 12.14 -1.06 -31.19
C SER A 30 13.47 -0.32 -31.28
N VAL A 31 13.47 1.00 -31.09
CA VAL A 31 14.70 1.81 -31.12
C VAL A 31 15.51 1.59 -29.84
N VAL A 32 14.84 1.52 -28.69
CA VAL A 32 15.51 1.34 -27.39
C VAL A 32 16.16 -0.04 -27.28
N LEU A 33 15.46 -1.11 -27.68
CA LEU A 33 15.98 -2.47 -27.61
C LEU A 33 16.88 -2.85 -28.79
N GLY A 34 16.73 -2.18 -29.95
CA GLY A 34 17.54 -2.47 -31.14
C GLY A 34 17.43 -3.94 -31.57
N GLU A 35 18.56 -4.63 -31.66
CA GLU A 35 18.62 -6.06 -32.03
C GLU A 35 17.95 -7.00 -31.00
N ARG A 36 17.71 -6.53 -29.77
CA ARG A 36 16.98 -7.29 -28.75
C ARG A 36 15.47 -7.30 -28.98
N PHE A 37 14.94 -6.37 -29.78
CA PHE A 37 13.50 -6.26 -30.00
C PHE A 37 12.98 -7.42 -30.85
N ARG A 38 12.01 -8.19 -30.32
CA ARG A 38 11.31 -9.23 -31.08
C ARG A 38 9.92 -8.75 -31.49
N SER A 39 9.06 -8.43 -30.51
CA SER A 39 7.70 -7.97 -30.76
C SER A 39 7.17 -7.15 -29.59
N ILE A 40 6.15 -6.34 -29.86
CA ILE A 40 5.30 -5.76 -28.82
C ILE A 40 3.87 -5.75 -29.35
N GLU A 41 2.97 -6.38 -28.60
CA GLU A 41 1.59 -6.63 -29.00
C GLU A 41 0.62 -6.07 -27.97
N GLU A 42 -0.38 -5.31 -28.43
CA GLU A 42 -1.46 -4.85 -27.58
C GLU A 42 -2.38 -6.04 -27.23
N ARG A 43 -2.71 -6.17 -25.95
CA ARG A 43 -3.57 -7.21 -25.39
C ARG A 43 -4.60 -6.59 -24.47
N ILE A 44 -5.66 -7.36 -24.20
CA ILE A 44 -6.75 -6.97 -23.32
C ILE A 44 -6.83 -8.03 -22.20
N SER A 45 -6.80 -7.58 -20.95
CA SER A 45 -6.98 -8.43 -19.78
C SER A 45 -8.42 -8.85 -19.57
N GLU A 46 -8.67 -9.80 -18.68
CA GLU A 46 -10.02 -10.29 -18.37
C GLU A 46 -10.95 -9.18 -17.86
N ASP A 47 -10.40 -8.16 -17.19
CA ASP A 47 -11.13 -6.98 -16.71
C ASP A 47 -11.30 -5.87 -17.77
N GLY A 48 -10.88 -6.11 -19.01
CA GLY A 48 -11.06 -5.22 -20.16
C GLY A 48 -10.06 -4.07 -20.25
N ARG A 49 -9.05 -4.02 -19.37
CA ARG A 49 -7.92 -3.07 -19.48
C ARG A 49 -6.96 -3.52 -20.58
N GLU A 50 -6.30 -2.54 -21.19
CA GLU A 50 -5.30 -2.79 -22.23
C GLU A 50 -3.90 -2.76 -21.64
N TYR A 51 -3.04 -3.63 -22.16
CA TYR A 51 -1.62 -3.71 -21.83
C TYR A 51 -0.84 -4.12 -23.07
N PHE A 52 0.49 -4.04 -23.00
CA PHE A 52 1.38 -4.47 -24.08
C PHE A 52 2.25 -5.63 -23.62
N ALA A 53 2.21 -6.74 -24.35
CA ALA A 53 3.14 -7.84 -24.15
C ALA A 53 4.40 -7.56 -24.97
N LEU A 54 5.52 -7.32 -24.30
CA LEU A 54 6.84 -7.12 -24.89
C LEU A 54 7.62 -8.43 -24.91
N GLU A 55 8.12 -8.82 -26.07
CA GLU A 55 9.04 -9.95 -26.21
C GLU A 55 10.40 -9.48 -26.71
N ASP A 56 11.46 -10.02 -26.11
CA ASP A 56 12.84 -9.79 -26.54
C ASP A 56 13.54 -11.10 -26.93
N THR A 57 14.75 -10.98 -27.46
CA THR A 57 15.56 -12.12 -27.94
C THR A 57 16.24 -12.91 -26.83
N GLN A 58 16.13 -12.49 -25.57
CA GLN A 58 16.73 -13.16 -24.40
C GLN A 58 15.71 -14.04 -23.64
N ASP A 59 14.60 -14.36 -24.31
CA ASP A 59 13.57 -15.35 -23.97
C ASP A 59 12.77 -15.08 -22.68
N GLY A 60 12.28 -13.86 -22.53
CA GLY A 60 11.13 -13.61 -21.66
C GLY A 60 10.15 -12.60 -22.23
N SER A 61 8.87 -12.78 -21.95
CA SER A 61 7.86 -11.74 -22.12
C SER A 61 7.80 -10.83 -20.88
N ALA A 62 7.47 -9.57 -21.07
CA ALA A 62 7.12 -8.64 -20.00
C ALA A 62 5.81 -7.93 -20.36
N ASP A 63 4.91 -7.80 -19.38
CA ASP A 63 3.64 -7.11 -19.58
C ASP A 63 3.77 -5.66 -19.10
N LEU A 64 3.47 -4.73 -20.01
CA LEU A 64 3.60 -3.30 -19.81
C LEU A 64 2.22 -2.63 -19.77
N TRP A 65 1.88 -2.06 -18.62
CA TRP A 65 0.66 -1.31 -18.39
C TRP A 65 0.94 0.18 -18.43
N LEU A 66 0.15 0.95 -19.19
CA LEU A 66 0.34 2.39 -19.29
C LEU A 66 -0.94 3.14 -18.91
N ASP A 67 -0.79 4.19 -18.09
CA ASP A 67 -1.87 5.11 -17.76
C ASP A 67 -1.33 6.55 -17.62
N ALA A 68 -2.19 7.54 -17.87
CA ALA A 68 -1.88 8.96 -17.71
C ALA A 68 -2.65 9.49 -16.50
N ILE A 69 -1.96 9.79 -15.41
CA ILE A 69 -2.56 10.08 -14.11
C ILE A 69 -2.09 11.42 -13.52
N PRO A 70 -2.81 11.96 -12.54
CA PRO A 70 -2.30 13.05 -11.71
C PRO A 70 -1.02 12.63 -10.97
N MET A 71 0.07 13.37 -11.15
CA MET A 71 1.35 13.16 -10.46
C MET A 71 1.80 14.40 -9.69
N VAL A 72 2.69 14.19 -8.71
CA VAL A 72 3.31 15.24 -7.91
C VAL A 72 4.08 16.22 -8.81
N SER A 73 4.06 17.51 -8.47
CA SER A 73 4.79 18.54 -9.24
C SER A 73 6.27 18.15 -9.42
N GLY A 74 6.76 18.20 -10.67
CA GLY A 74 8.13 17.82 -11.03
C GLY A 74 8.27 16.37 -11.51
N MET A 75 7.32 15.48 -11.18
CA MET A 75 7.30 14.10 -11.69
C MET A 75 6.61 14.06 -13.07
N ILE A 76 7.34 13.59 -14.08
CA ILE A 76 6.86 13.52 -15.48
C ILE A 76 6.36 12.12 -15.85
N ALA A 77 6.98 11.09 -15.27
CA ALA A 77 6.57 9.70 -15.35
C ALA A 77 7.19 8.91 -14.19
N ASN A 78 6.73 7.68 -13.99
CA ASN A 78 7.28 6.69 -13.07
C ASN A 78 7.03 5.28 -13.59
N THR A 79 7.97 4.36 -13.38
CA THR A 79 7.84 2.93 -13.68
C THR A 79 7.82 2.11 -12.40
N MET A 80 6.66 1.54 -12.09
CA MET A 80 6.53 0.54 -11.01
C MET A 80 6.93 -0.83 -11.55
N THR A 81 7.84 -1.48 -10.84
CA THR A 81 8.51 -2.71 -11.28
C THR A 81 8.04 -3.91 -10.45
N ASN A 82 7.56 -4.95 -11.12
CA ASN A 82 7.26 -6.24 -10.50
C ASN A 82 7.91 -7.37 -11.30
N THR A 83 9.18 -7.61 -10.99
CA THR A 83 10.01 -8.68 -11.57
C THR A 83 9.58 -10.07 -11.11
N THR A 84 8.78 -10.18 -10.05
CA THR A 84 8.27 -11.48 -9.55
C THR A 84 7.29 -12.11 -10.54
N THR A 85 6.51 -11.29 -11.26
CA THR A 85 5.54 -11.74 -12.27
C THR A 85 5.75 -11.14 -13.65
N ASP A 86 6.92 -10.53 -13.90
CA ASP A 86 7.25 -9.81 -15.14
C ASP A 86 6.18 -8.77 -15.55
N GLN A 87 5.64 -8.05 -14.56
CA GLN A 87 4.64 -6.99 -14.75
C GLN A 87 5.24 -5.62 -14.48
N TYR A 88 4.95 -4.65 -15.33
CA TYR A 88 5.50 -3.30 -15.22
C TYR A 88 4.42 -2.26 -15.49
N VAL A 89 4.33 -1.24 -14.65
CA VAL A 89 3.33 -0.17 -14.79
C VAL A 89 4.03 1.17 -15.02
N VAL A 90 3.87 1.74 -16.20
CA VAL A 90 4.37 3.07 -16.56
C VAL A 90 3.25 4.10 -16.40
N GLN A 91 3.41 4.99 -15.43
CA GLN A 91 2.48 6.08 -15.18
C GLN A 91 3.06 7.37 -15.73
N ILE A 92 2.28 8.05 -16.57
CA ILE A 92 2.67 9.31 -17.20
C ILE A 92 1.90 10.45 -16.55
N SER A 93 2.57 11.57 -16.31
CA SER A 93 1.91 12.77 -15.82
C SER A 93 0.87 13.27 -16.82
N ASP A 94 -0.36 13.48 -16.38
CA ASP A 94 -1.43 14.09 -17.19
C ASP A 94 -1.15 15.55 -17.60
N ARG A 95 -0.09 16.15 -17.05
CA ARG A 95 0.42 17.48 -17.41
C ARG A 95 1.56 17.41 -18.44
N LEU A 96 2.02 16.22 -18.83
CA LEU A 96 3.09 16.05 -19.81
C LEU A 96 2.64 16.56 -21.19
N PRO A 97 3.36 17.51 -21.81
CA PRO A 97 3.12 17.88 -23.20
C PRO A 97 3.40 16.69 -24.13
N THR A 98 2.48 16.45 -25.08
CA THR A 98 2.50 15.25 -25.94
C THR A 98 3.78 15.14 -26.77
N GLU A 99 4.41 16.27 -27.12
CA GLU A 99 5.67 16.32 -27.87
C GLU A 99 6.85 15.66 -27.15
N PHE A 100 6.83 15.60 -25.81
CA PHE A 100 7.89 14.96 -25.01
C PHE A 100 7.61 13.48 -24.72
N LEU A 101 6.40 13.00 -25.00
CA LEU A 101 5.93 11.67 -24.60
C LEU A 101 6.85 10.55 -25.12
N THR A 102 7.25 10.56 -26.38
CA THR A 102 8.06 9.47 -26.95
C THR A 102 9.45 9.40 -26.34
N ARG A 103 10.02 10.54 -25.95
CA ARG A 103 11.29 10.62 -25.23
C ARG A 103 11.15 10.10 -23.79
N VAL A 104 10.06 10.45 -23.11
CA VAL A 104 9.74 9.92 -21.77
C VAL A 104 9.55 8.41 -21.84
N LEU A 105 8.77 7.89 -22.80
CA LEU A 105 8.61 6.45 -23.00
C LEU A 105 9.95 5.75 -23.26
N ALA A 106 10.86 6.37 -24.03
CA ALA A 106 12.18 5.80 -24.24
C ALA A 106 12.95 5.66 -22.91
N HIS A 107 12.89 6.68 -22.05
CA HIS A 107 13.48 6.65 -20.71
C HIS A 107 12.91 5.49 -19.88
N GLU A 108 11.59 5.44 -19.73
CA GLU A 108 10.91 4.44 -18.90
C GLU A 108 11.16 3.00 -19.40
N VAL A 109 11.13 2.77 -20.72
CA VAL A 109 11.48 1.45 -21.30
C VAL A 109 12.94 1.09 -21.03
N GLY A 110 13.85 2.06 -21.07
CA GLY A 110 15.26 1.84 -20.73
C GLY A 110 15.46 1.45 -19.26
N GLU A 111 14.80 2.15 -18.33
CA GLU A 111 14.86 1.82 -16.90
C GLU A 111 14.28 0.43 -16.62
N LEU A 112 13.13 0.12 -17.23
CA LEU A 112 12.43 -1.17 -17.10
C LEU A 112 13.33 -2.33 -17.49
N ILE A 113 13.92 -2.28 -18.69
CA ILE A 113 14.76 -3.37 -19.21
C ILE A 113 16.00 -3.55 -18.35
N ALA A 114 16.61 -2.45 -17.90
CA ALA A 114 17.76 -2.52 -17.01
C ALA A 114 17.40 -3.14 -15.64
N ALA A 115 16.26 -2.77 -15.05
CA ALA A 115 15.79 -3.34 -13.81
C ALA A 115 15.51 -4.85 -13.96
N ARG A 116 14.84 -5.24 -15.05
CA ARG A 116 14.53 -6.64 -15.38
C ARG A 116 15.79 -7.48 -15.58
N ASP A 117 16.72 -7.02 -16.41
CA ASP A 117 17.96 -7.75 -16.72
C ASP A 117 18.79 -7.98 -15.45
N ARG A 118 18.84 -6.98 -14.58
CA ARG A 118 19.63 -7.04 -13.34
C ARG A 118 18.96 -7.93 -12.29
N SER A 119 17.63 -7.87 -12.16
CA SER A 119 16.87 -8.76 -11.29
C SER A 119 16.93 -10.23 -11.73
N ASN A 120 16.90 -10.49 -13.04
CA ASN A 120 17.10 -11.83 -13.62
C ASN A 120 18.48 -12.42 -13.28
N GLN A 121 19.49 -11.56 -13.11
CA GLN A 121 20.84 -11.95 -12.65
C GLN A 121 20.92 -12.09 -11.11
N GLY A 122 19.84 -11.77 -10.39
CA GLY A 122 19.81 -11.77 -8.92
C GLY A 122 20.59 -10.61 -8.29
N LEU A 123 20.83 -9.53 -9.04
CA LEU A 123 21.64 -8.40 -8.59
C LEU A 123 20.76 -7.25 -8.11
N ALA A 124 21.12 -6.65 -6.96
CA ALA A 124 20.50 -5.44 -6.43
C ALA A 124 20.72 -4.23 -7.36
N PRO A 125 19.79 -3.25 -7.43
CA PRO A 125 19.93 -2.06 -8.26
C PRO A 125 21.17 -1.25 -7.89
N ILE A 126 21.68 -0.49 -8.86
CA ILE A 126 22.70 0.53 -8.62
C ILE A 126 21.98 1.85 -8.34
N HIS A 127 22.26 2.44 -7.17
CA HIS A 127 21.63 3.70 -6.73
C HIS A 127 22.37 4.95 -7.17
N GLU A 128 23.67 4.83 -7.48
CA GLU A 128 24.49 5.94 -7.93
C GLU A 128 24.34 6.12 -9.45
N ASP A 129 23.85 7.30 -9.85
CA ASP A 129 23.69 7.66 -11.27
C ASP A 129 25.03 8.13 -11.85
N LEU A 130 25.73 7.26 -12.59
CA LEU A 130 27.01 7.59 -13.21
C LEU A 130 26.85 8.66 -14.29
N LEU A 131 25.69 8.70 -14.95
CA LEU A 131 25.35 9.70 -15.97
C LEU A 131 24.67 10.94 -15.38
N ASN A 132 24.90 11.23 -14.10
CA ASN A 132 24.68 12.56 -13.56
C ASN A 132 25.96 13.41 -13.70
N GLN A 133 25.84 14.65 -14.17
CA GLN A 133 26.99 15.56 -14.34
C GLN A 133 27.78 15.75 -13.04
N GLU A 134 27.09 15.81 -11.91
CA GLU A 134 27.66 15.96 -10.56
C GLU A 134 28.02 14.62 -9.89
N GLY A 135 27.71 13.49 -10.52
CA GLY A 135 27.99 12.16 -9.97
C GLY A 135 29.50 11.92 -9.82
N ASP A 136 29.89 11.34 -8.69
CA ASP A 136 31.26 10.85 -8.50
C ASP A 136 31.52 9.70 -9.48
N ILE A 137 32.75 9.64 -9.99
CA ILE A 137 33.17 8.61 -10.94
C ILE A 137 33.85 7.44 -10.24
N GLY A 138 34.27 7.61 -8.98
CA GLY A 138 34.71 6.56 -8.08
C GLY A 138 35.57 5.46 -8.71
N ASP A 139 35.55 4.28 -8.11
CA ASP A 139 36.17 3.06 -8.67
C ASP A 139 35.12 2.13 -9.32
N ARG A 140 33.83 2.34 -9.03
CA ARG A 140 32.72 1.52 -9.54
C ARG A 140 32.17 2.12 -10.82
N HIS A 141 32.17 1.31 -11.88
CA HIS A 141 31.84 1.70 -13.24
C HIS A 141 30.58 0.97 -13.75
N GLU A 142 29.55 0.89 -12.92
CA GLU A 142 28.26 0.27 -13.27
C GLU A 142 27.22 1.35 -13.56
N LEU A 143 26.27 1.06 -14.46
CA LEU A 143 25.17 1.97 -14.81
C LEU A 143 23.93 1.66 -13.97
N SER A 144 23.27 2.70 -13.46
CA SER A 144 21.96 2.58 -12.82
C SER A 144 20.85 2.32 -13.84
N SER A 145 19.66 1.89 -13.36
CA SER A 145 18.47 1.81 -14.23
C SER A 145 18.17 3.17 -14.87
N ARG A 146 18.35 4.26 -14.13
CA ARG A 146 18.16 5.63 -14.63
C ARG A 146 19.21 6.03 -15.65
N ASP A 147 20.46 5.60 -15.49
CA ASP A 147 21.49 5.76 -16.53
C ASP A 147 21.08 5.06 -17.83
N HIS A 148 20.52 3.85 -17.73
CA HIS A 148 19.97 3.14 -18.87
C HIS A 148 18.77 3.88 -19.49
N GLY A 149 17.90 4.50 -18.68
CA GLY A 149 16.87 5.41 -19.16
C GLY A 149 17.44 6.60 -19.94
N ARG A 150 18.51 7.25 -19.45
CA ARG A 150 19.21 8.33 -20.16
C ARG A 150 19.84 7.87 -21.47
N ILE A 151 20.42 6.67 -21.49
CA ILE A 151 20.97 6.07 -22.71
C ILE A 151 19.86 5.76 -23.72
N ALA A 152 18.70 5.30 -23.26
CA ALA A 152 17.55 5.07 -24.12
C ALA A 152 17.01 6.36 -24.75
N GLU A 153 16.98 7.48 -24.01
CA GLU A 153 16.69 8.80 -24.57
C GLU A 153 17.72 9.22 -25.64
N LEU A 154 19.02 8.99 -25.39
CA LEU A 154 20.08 9.26 -26.37
C LEU A 154 19.90 8.42 -27.64
N ASN A 155 19.56 7.14 -27.49
CA ASN A 155 19.28 6.24 -28.61
C ASN A 155 18.07 6.71 -29.43
N TRP A 156 16.99 7.13 -28.75
CA TRP A 156 15.79 7.67 -29.38
C TRP A 156 16.07 8.96 -30.16
N LEU A 157 16.72 9.94 -29.54
CA LEU A 157 17.05 11.22 -30.18
C LEU A 157 18.02 11.02 -31.34
N ALA A 158 18.97 10.07 -31.24
CA ALA A 158 19.90 9.75 -32.31
C ALA A 158 19.21 9.14 -33.53
N ALA A 159 18.23 8.25 -33.31
CA ALA A 159 17.42 7.69 -34.38
C ALA A 159 16.64 8.79 -35.10
N ARG A 160 15.95 9.67 -34.35
CA ARG A 160 15.21 10.80 -34.95
C ARG A 160 16.10 11.80 -35.69
N ALA A 161 17.27 12.11 -35.15
CA ALA A 161 18.23 13.01 -35.81
C ALA A 161 18.82 12.43 -37.10
N SER A 162 18.73 11.10 -37.28
CA SER A 162 19.23 10.38 -38.45
C SER A 162 18.11 9.88 -39.37
N ASP A 163 16.84 10.15 -39.05
CA ASP A 163 15.68 9.66 -39.78
C ASP A 163 15.40 10.54 -40.99
N ALA A 164 15.67 10.01 -42.18
CA ALA A 164 15.49 10.72 -43.45
C ALA A 164 14.02 11.01 -43.78
N GLU A 165 13.07 10.31 -43.16
CA GLU A 165 11.63 10.51 -43.35
C GLU A 165 11.09 11.68 -42.50
N LEU A 166 11.82 12.09 -41.45
CA LEU A 166 11.44 13.25 -40.64
C LEU A 166 11.75 14.57 -41.36
N PRO A 167 10.93 15.62 -41.21
CA PRO A 167 11.25 16.94 -41.71
C PRO A 167 12.58 17.47 -41.13
N GLY A 168 13.39 18.12 -41.97
CA GLY A 168 14.70 18.68 -41.57
C GLY A 168 14.71 19.49 -40.26
N PRO A 169 13.70 20.35 -39.98
CA PRO A 169 13.61 21.04 -38.68
C PRO A 169 13.49 20.10 -37.47
N GLN A 170 12.75 18.99 -37.61
CA GLN A 170 12.59 18.01 -36.52
C GLN A 170 13.84 17.17 -36.31
N GLN A 171 14.57 16.85 -37.39
CA GLN A 171 15.88 16.21 -37.28
C GLN A 171 16.89 17.12 -36.56
N ALA A 172 16.90 18.42 -36.91
CA ALA A 172 17.75 19.41 -36.27
C ALA A 172 17.41 19.62 -34.79
N GLU A 173 16.12 19.66 -34.44
CA GLU A 173 15.64 19.71 -33.06
C GLU A 173 16.06 18.46 -32.27
N ALA A 174 15.91 17.26 -32.83
CA ALA A 174 16.36 16.03 -32.18
C ALA A 174 17.87 16.01 -31.96
N ARG A 175 18.66 16.52 -32.93
CA ARG A 175 20.12 16.67 -32.79
C ARG A 175 20.47 17.67 -31.69
N ALA A 176 19.75 18.79 -31.61
CA ALA A 176 19.92 19.81 -30.57
C ALA A 176 19.65 19.23 -29.17
N ASP A 177 18.53 18.55 -29.00
CA ASP A 177 18.13 17.90 -27.76
C ASP A 177 19.13 16.80 -27.34
N LEU A 178 19.65 16.03 -28.29
CA LEU A 178 20.70 15.05 -28.04
C LEU A 178 21.99 15.73 -27.56
N SER A 179 22.40 16.84 -28.18
CA SER A 179 23.56 17.62 -27.77
C SER A 179 23.42 18.19 -26.35
N ALA A 180 22.21 18.63 -25.98
CA ALA A 180 21.90 19.09 -24.63
C ALA A 180 21.87 17.95 -23.60
N LEU A 181 21.34 16.78 -23.98
CA LEU A 181 21.31 15.60 -23.12
C LEU A 181 22.72 15.06 -22.84
N ILE A 182 23.60 15.01 -23.85
CA ILE A 182 25.03 14.65 -23.67
C ILE A 182 25.70 15.55 -22.62
N ASP A 183 25.35 16.84 -22.60
CA ASP A 183 25.84 17.82 -21.61
C ASP A 183 25.42 17.41 -20.20
N ARG A 184 24.11 17.17 -20.00
CA ARG A 184 23.52 16.77 -18.71
C ARG A 184 24.00 15.40 -18.23
N CYS A 185 24.27 14.48 -19.16
CA CYS A 185 24.82 13.17 -18.84
C CYS A 185 26.29 13.21 -18.41
N GLY A 186 26.92 14.39 -18.36
CA GLY A 186 28.34 14.54 -18.04
C GLY A 186 29.28 13.88 -19.06
N MET A 187 28.79 13.54 -20.25
CA MET A 187 29.56 12.89 -21.32
C MET A 187 30.38 13.91 -22.13
N ARG A 188 30.18 15.21 -21.90
CA ARG A 188 30.97 16.33 -22.44
C ARG A 188 31.76 17.01 -21.32
N PRO A 189 33.05 17.36 -21.52
CA PRO A 189 33.78 18.18 -20.57
C PRO A 189 33.19 19.61 -20.51
N MET A 190 32.83 20.05 -19.30
CA MET A 190 32.17 21.33 -19.05
C MET A 190 33.14 22.45 -18.64
N ALA A 191 34.27 22.08 -18.04
CA ALA A 191 35.30 23.04 -17.65
C ALA A 191 35.93 23.68 -18.90
N ALA A 192 36.28 24.96 -18.80
CA ALA A 192 36.90 25.68 -19.90
C ALA A 192 38.28 25.08 -20.21
N MET A 193 38.62 24.94 -21.49
CA MET A 193 39.93 24.39 -21.89
C MET A 193 41.12 25.22 -21.40
N ALA A 194 40.90 26.49 -21.06
CA ALA A 194 41.91 27.37 -20.47
C ALA A 194 42.31 26.94 -19.04
N ASP A 195 41.42 26.25 -18.32
CA ASP A 195 41.63 25.77 -16.96
C ASP A 195 42.16 24.34 -16.99
N VAL A 196 43.47 24.18 -17.21
CA VAL A 196 44.13 22.91 -17.56
C VAL A 196 43.79 21.76 -16.60
N GLU A 197 43.87 21.97 -15.29
CA GLU A 197 43.60 20.94 -14.27
C GLU A 197 42.09 20.57 -14.18
N PRO A 198 41.16 21.53 -14.00
CA PRO A 198 39.72 21.26 -14.04
C PRO A 198 39.27 20.61 -15.36
N TYR A 199 39.80 21.07 -16.49
CA TYR A 199 39.51 20.48 -17.80
C TYR A 199 40.02 19.05 -17.92
N ALA A 200 41.23 18.76 -17.43
CA ALA A 200 41.76 17.41 -17.46
C ALA A 200 40.91 16.44 -16.61
N ALA A 201 40.44 16.87 -15.43
CA ALA A 201 39.53 16.10 -14.60
C ALA A 201 38.17 15.88 -15.29
N ALA A 202 37.52 16.94 -15.78
CA ALA A 202 36.25 16.86 -16.50
C ALA A 202 36.34 16.02 -17.78
N SER A 203 37.49 16.06 -18.48
CA SER A 203 37.72 15.26 -19.68
C SER A 203 37.90 13.77 -19.37
N ARG A 204 38.64 13.43 -18.30
CA ARG A 204 38.74 12.04 -17.82
C ARG A 204 37.36 11.52 -17.44
N ALA A 205 36.61 12.32 -16.69
CA ALA A 205 35.27 12.01 -16.26
C ALA A 205 34.31 11.70 -17.43
N ALA A 206 34.23 12.63 -18.39
CA ALA A 206 33.45 12.46 -19.61
C ALA A 206 33.90 11.26 -20.45
N ASN A 207 35.20 10.94 -20.46
CA ASN A 207 35.71 9.77 -21.17
C ASN A 207 35.26 8.45 -20.52
N VAL A 208 35.32 8.36 -19.18
CA VAL A 208 34.86 7.18 -18.44
C VAL A 208 33.38 6.93 -18.72
N ARG A 209 32.51 7.94 -18.57
CA ARG A 209 31.07 7.81 -18.85
C ARG A 209 30.80 7.31 -20.27
N ARG A 210 31.51 7.85 -21.27
CA ARG A 210 31.37 7.40 -22.67
C ARG A 210 31.83 5.96 -22.89
N ILE A 211 32.88 5.50 -22.20
CA ILE A 211 33.38 4.12 -22.30
C ILE A 211 32.37 3.15 -21.69
N VAL A 212 31.88 3.45 -20.48
CA VAL A 212 30.93 2.59 -19.76
C VAL A 212 29.60 2.48 -20.51
N SER A 213 29.08 3.60 -21.05
CA SER A 213 27.81 3.59 -21.81
C SER A 213 27.94 3.03 -23.23
N LYS A 214 29.15 2.75 -23.71
CA LYS A 214 29.40 2.44 -25.13
C LYS A 214 28.56 1.25 -25.61
N ASP A 215 28.47 0.19 -24.83
CA ASP A 215 27.82 -1.04 -25.30
C ASP A 215 26.30 -0.93 -25.34
N SER A 216 25.71 -0.02 -24.55
CA SER A 216 24.27 0.27 -24.53
C SER A 216 23.84 1.34 -25.55
N LEU A 217 24.78 2.05 -26.18
CA LEU A 217 24.46 3.03 -27.23
C LEU A 217 24.22 2.35 -28.59
N SER A 218 23.18 2.79 -29.30
CA SER A 218 22.89 2.39 -30.67
C SER A 218 23.98 2.86 -31.64
N ALA A 219 24.04 2.28 -32.85
CA ALA A 219 25.02 2.69 -33.85
C ALA A 219 24.95 4.18 -34.20
N HIS A 220 23.72 4.72 -34.36
CA HIS A 220 23.49 6.14 -34.59
C HIS A 220 23.92 6.99 -33.39
N ALA A 221 23.59 6.56 -32.16
CA ALA A 221 23.96 7.28 -30.95
C ALA A 221 25.48 7.32 -30.75
N LYS A 222 26.19 6.21 -31.00
CA LYS A 222 27.65 6.13 -30.97
C LYS A 222 28.29 7.17 -31.90
N LEU A 223 27.79 7.29 -33.13
CA LEU A 223 28.30 8.24 -34.12
C LEU A 223 28.06 9.70 -33.69
N LEU A 224 26.85 10.01 -33.23
CA LEU A 224 26.48 11.36 -32.82
C LEU A 224 27.16 11.77 -31.51
N VAL A 225 27.27 10.88 -30.52
CA VAL A 225 28.02 11.13 -29.28
C VAL A 225 29.50 11.39 -29.59
N ALA A 226 30.14 10.63 -30.48
CA ALA A 226 31.52 10.89 -30.89
C ALA A 226 31.73 12.26 -31.54
N THR A 227 30.67 12.79 -32.17
CA THR A 227 30.68 14.10 -32.84
C THR A 227 30.38 15.24 -31.87
N LEU A 228 29.35 15.08 -31.03
CA LEU A 228 28.77 16.13 -30.20
C LEU A 228 29.32 16.19 -28.78
N ALA A 229 29.94 15.12 -28.25
CA ALA A 229 30.51 15.10 -26.89
C ALA A 229 31.88 15.80 -26.78
N ARG A 230 32.22 16.66 -27.75
CA ARG A 230 33.43 17.49 -27.73
C ARG A 230 33.19 18.76 -26.90
N PRO A 231 34.26 19.40 -26.37
CA PRO A 231 34.15 20.73 -25.76
C PRO A 231 33.41 21.69 -26.70
N ILE A 232 32.66 22.65 -26.14
CA ILE A 232 31.81 23.56 -26.92
C ILE A 232 32.61 24.34 -27.97
N GLU A 233 33.87 24.63 -27.67
CA GLU A 233 34.85 25.32 -28.53
C GLU A 233 35.24 24.51 -29.78
N HIS A 234 35.00 23.19 -29.77
CA HIS A 234 35.32 22.26 -30.86
C HIS A 234 34.08 21.74 -31.60
N LEU A 235 32.89 22.23 -31.26
CA LEU A 235 31.66 21.92 -31.98
C LEU A 235 31.53 22.80 -33.24
N ASP A 236 30.72 22.33 -34.19
CA ASP A 236 30.28 23.19 -35.30
C ASP A 236 29.59 24.45 -34.75
N PRO A 237 29.77 25.64 -35.36
CA PRO A 237 29.16 26.88 -34.85
C PRO A 237 27.64 26.79 -34.61
N THR A 238 26.92 26.00 -35.41
CA THR A 238 25.47 25.79 -35.26
C THR A 238 25.18 24.97 -34.00
N ASP A 239 25.86 23.84 -33.82
CA ASP A 239 25.71 22.96 -32.65
C ASP A 239 26.15 23.70 -31.36
N ALA A 240 27.20 24.51 -31.43
CA ALA A 240 27.69 25.31 -30.31
C ALA A 240 26.68 26.39 -29.88
N ALA A 241 26.10 27.13 -30.83
CA ALA A 241 25.12 28.17 -30.53
C ALA A 241 23.85 27.60 -29.89
N VAL A 242 23.36 26.47 -30.40
CA VAL A 242 22.18 25.79 -29.86
C VAL A 242 22.44 25.23 -28.46
N LEU A 243 23.61 24.63 -28.24
CA LEU A 243 24.01 24.16 -26.91
C LEU A 243 24.09 25.31 -25.90
N GLN A 244 24.68 26.45 -26.29
CA GLN A 244 24.75 27.62 -25.42
C GLN A 244 23.36 28.12 -25.04
N ALA A 245 22.43 28.20 -26.01
CA ALA A 245 21.05 28.60 -25.75
C ALA A 245 20.34 27.64 -24.76
N SER A 246 20.63 26.33 -24.85
CA SER A 246 20.13 25.33 -23.91
C SER A 246 20.67 25.51 -22.50
N ARG A 247 21.99 25.77 -22.35
CA ARG A 247 22.61 26.08 -21.05
C ARG A 247 22.02 27.35 -20.43
N ASP A 248 21.84 28.40 -21.23
CA ASP A 248 21.24 29.66 -20.77
C ASP A 248 19.76 29.49 -20.37
N ALA A 249 19.03 28.58 -21.01
CA ALA A 249 17.67 28.22 -20.61
C ALA A 249 17.66 27.43 -19.28
N ALA A 250 18.57 26.46 -19.12
CA ALA A 250 18.69 25.68 -17.87
C ALA A 250 19.04 26.57 -16.67
N LEU A 251 20.01 27.48 -16.81
CA LEU A 251 20.39 28.45 -15.78
C LEU A 251 19.22 29.38 -15.38
N ARG A 252 18.38 29.78 -16.35
CA ARG A 252 17.18 30.58 -16.05
C ARG A 252 16.15 29.77 -15.27
N ALA A 253 15.97 28.49 -15.60
CA ALA A 253 15.06 27.60 -14.88
C ALA A 253 15.56 27.34 -13.45
N GLU A 254 16.84 27.05 -13.27
CA GLU A 254 17.46 26.82 -11.96
C GLU A 254 17.29 28.02 -11.02
N ARG A 255 17.56 29.24 -11.50
CA ARG A 255 17.36 30.47 -10.71
C ARG A 255 15.89 30.71 -10.32
N GLN A 256 14.94 30.25 -11.12
CA GLN A 256 13.52 30.32 -10.78
C GLN A 256 13.14 29.29 -9.71
N VAL A 257 13.78 28.12 -9.70
CA VAL A 257 13.59 27.06 -8.70
C VAL A 257 14.26 27.42 -7.37
N GLU A 258 15.48 27.96 -7.38
CA GLU A 258 16.18 28.41 -6.16
C GLU A 258 15.47 29.57 -5.46
N ALA A 259 14.79 30.44 -6.22
CA ALA A 259 13.95 31.49 -5.65
C ALA A 259 12.69 30.96 -4.94
N PHE A 260 12.32 29.69 -5.19
CA PHE A 260 11.10 29.06 -4.70
C PHE A 260 11.37 28.01 -3.59
N ILE A 261 12.55 27.39 -3.58
CA ILE A 261 12.92 26.34 -2.63
C ILE A 261 13.94 26.88 -1.64
N GLY A 262 13.46 27.35 -0.49
CA GLY A 262 14.30 27.54 0.69
C GLY A 262 14.83 26.18 1.15
N ARG A 263 16.10 25.87 0.83
CA ARG A 263 16.75 24.62 1.24
C ARG A 263 16.79 24.53 2.75
N ARG A 264 16.31 23.41 3.30
CA ARG A 264 16.57 23.00 4.68
C ARG A 264 17.04 21.55 4.64
N GLU A 265 18.35 21.36 4.57
CA GLU A 265 18.98 20.07 4.78
C GLU A 265 18.93 19.76 6.28
N VAL A 266 18.30 18.66 6.64
CA VAL A 266 18.42 18.06 7.97
C VAL A 266 19.02 16.68 7.77
N THR A 267 20.33 16.57 7.99
CA THR A 267 21.05 15.30 7.99
C THR A 267 20.76 14.57 9.31
N MET A 268 19.83 13.62 9.26
CA MET A 268 19.65 12.57 10.28
C MET A 268 20.13 11.24 9.70
N PRO A 269 20.62 10.29 10.51
CA PRO A 269 20.97 8.96 10.02
C PRO A 269 19.75 8.28 9.39
N MET A 270 19.96 7.69 8.21
CA MET A 270 18.93 7.01 7.42
C MET A 270 18.44 5.75 8.14
N PRO A 271 17.13 5.46 8.20
CA PRO A 271 16.65 4.24 8.83
C PRO A 271 17.14 3.00 8.04
N GLY A 272 17.46 1.92 8.73
CA GLY A 272 18.06 0.71 8.16
C GLY A 272 19.59 0.74 8.07
N TYR A 273 20.21 1.86 8.47
CA TYR A 273 21.66 2.04 8.48
C TYR A 273 22.21 2.13 9.91
N ASP A 274 23.47 1.76 10.07
CA ASP A 274 24.23 1.92 11.29
C ASP A 274 24.66 3.39 11.49
N GLN A 275 25.35 3.65 12.60
CA GLN A 275 25.87 4.98 12.94
C GLN A 275 26.92 5.53 11.94
N ASN A 276 27.48 4.68 11.08
CA ASN A 276 28.44 5.04 10.04
C ASN A 276 27.75 5.27 8.69
N GLY A 277 26.42 5.12 8.61
CA GLY A 277 25.67 5.23 7.36
C GLY A 277 25.82 4.00 6.46
N LEU A 278 26.18 2.83 7.03
CA LEU A 278 26.24 1.56 6.30
C LEU A 278 24.98 0.73 6.58
N PRO A 279 24.42 0.02 5.58
CA PRO A 279 23.27 -0.84 5.82
C PRO A 279 23.56 -1.92 6.89
N LEU A 280 22.57 -2.22 7.71
CA LEU A 280 22.70 -3.27 8.72
C LEU A 280 22.87 -4.66 8.05
N PRO A 281 23.82 -5.50 8.52
CA PRO A 281 23.96 -6.86 8.02
C PRO A 281 22.69 -7.70 8.23
N ARG A 282 22.35 -8.55 7.24
CA ARG A 282 21.10 -9.33 7.22
C ARG A 282 20.97 -10.28 8.41
N ASP A 283 22.07 -10.91 8.80
CA ASP A 283 22.16 -11.81 9.97
C ASP A 283 22.03 -11.07 11.32
N GLN A 284 22.11 -9.74 11.32
CA GLN A 284 21.98 -8.90 12.51
C GLN A 284 20.61 -8.24 12.64
N LEU A 285 19.73 -8.35 11.63
CA LEU A 285 18.43 -7.66 11.62
C LEU A 285 17.56 -8.03 12.81
N GLU A 286 17.51 -9.30 13.21
CA GLU A 286 16.73 -9.75 14.37
C GLU A 286 17.23 -9.13 15.67
N ALA A 287 18.55 -9.21 15.93
CA ALA A 287 19.17 -8.62 17.10
C ALA A 287 19.02 -7.09 17.12
N ALA A 288 19.17 -6.44 15.96
CA ALA A 288 18.97 -5.00 15.82
C ALA A 288 17.51 -4.61 16.09
N ALA A 289 16.54 -5.38 15.61
CA ALA A 289 15.12 -5.14 15.90
C ALA A 289 14.84 -5.20 17.41
N SER A 290 15.40 -6.17 18.14
CA SER A 290 15.28 -6.21 19.60
C SER A 290 15.92 -5.00 20.29
N GLN A 291 17.11 -4.59 19.86
CA GLN A 291 17.81 -3.43 20.42
C GLN A 291 17.05 -2.11 20.19
N TRP A 292 16.50 -1.91 18.99
CA TRP A 292 15.71 -0.73 18.67
C TRP A 292 14.37 -0.70 19.41
N ALA A 293 13.73 -1.85 19.60
CA ALA A 293 12.52 -1.97 20.42
C ALA A 293 12.79 -1.60 21.89
N GLU A 294 13.91 -2.07 22.46
CA GLU A 294 14.35 -1.68 23.81
C GLU A 294 14.65 -0.18 23.89
N TYR A 295 15.34 0.39 22.90
CA TYR A 295 15.62 1.82 22.84
C TYR A 295 14.34 2.65 22.75
N ARG A 296 13.38 2.24 21.92
CA ARG A 296 12.04 2.86 21.83
C ARG A 296 11.32 2.82 23.17
N ALA A 297 11.39 1.71 23.90
CA ALA A 297 10.83 1.62 25.26
C ALA A 297 11.49 2.59 26.25
N GLN A 298 12.81 2.79 26.16
CA GLN A 298 13.53 3.77 26.99
C GLN A 298 13.13 5.21 26.66
N VAL A 299 13.00 5.56 25.37
CA VAL A 299 12.48 6.89 24.95
C VAL A 299 11.06 7.06 25.49
N SER A 300 10.20 6.06 25.33
CA SER A 300 8.84 6.06 25.88
C SER A 300 8.77 6.31 27.37
N ALA A 301 9.61 5.64 28.16
CA ALA A 301 9.65 5.83 29.61
C ALA A 301 10.08 7.26 29.99
N ARG A 302 11.08 7.83 29.30
CA ARG A 302 11.52 9.22 29.52
C ARG A 302 10.43 10.24 29.16
N THR A 303 9.78 10.09 28.01
CA THR A 303 8.67 10.96 27.58
C THR A 303 7.52 10.91 28.58
N ALA A 304 7.13 9.70 29.00
CA ALA A 304 6.06 9.51 29.98
C ALA A 304 6.38 10.21 31.32
N GLN A 305 7.59 10.04 31.85
CA GLN A 305 8.03 10.73 33.07
C GLN A 305 8.00 12.25 32.94
N ALA A 306 8.38 12.78 31.78
CA ALA A 306 8.31 14.22 31.52
C ALA A 306 6.86 14.73 31.54
N VAL A 307 5.91 14.00 30.94
CA VAL A 307 4.48 14.34 30.98
C VAL A 307 3.92 14.23 32.41
N GLU A 308 4.23 13.15 33.13
CA GLU A 308 3.84 12.98 34.54
C GLU A 308 4.32 14.13 35.43
N GLY A 309 5.54 14.63 35.19
CA GLY A 309 6.08 15.78 35.91
C GLY A 309 5.25 17.07 35.75
N HIS A 310 4.68 17.30 34.56
CA HIS A 310 3.77 18.45 34.33
C HIS A 310 2.40 18.22 34.98
N LEU A 311 1.87 16.99 34.89
CA LEU A 311 0.59 16.64 35.51
C LEU A 311 0.64 16.77 37.04
N ALA A 312 1.77 16.41 37.66
CA ALA A 312 2.00 16.60 39.09
C ALA A 312 1.99 18.08 39.52
N GLN A 313 2.27 19.00 38.59
CA GLN A 313 2.17 20.45 38.79
C GLN A 313 0.76 20.99 38.50
N GLY A 314 -0.21 20.13 38.18
CA GLY A 314 -1.58 20.52 37.80
C GLY A 314 -1.68 21.13 36.40
N GLN A 315 -0.70 20.90 35.52
CA GLN A 315 -0.64 21.46 34.17
C GLN A 315 -0.77 20.36 33.12
N PHE A 316 -1.60 20.59 32.10
CA PHE A 316 -1.60 19.78 30.88
C PHE A 316 -0.55 20.32 29.91
N PRO A 317 0.51 19.57 29.60
CA PRO A 317 1.48 20.04 28.61
C PRO A 317 0.82 20.12 27.23
N SER A 318 1.07 21.22 26.52
CA SER A 318 0.60 21.41 25.15
C SER A 318 1.57 20.74 24.17
N ARG A 319 1.03 19.93 23.24
CA ARG A 319 1.81 19.15 22.26
C ARG A 319 1.05 19.02 20.95
N ARG A 320 1.78 19.04 19.82
CA ARG A 320 1.29 18.45 18.57
C ARG A 320 1.22 16.93 18.77
N VAL A 321 0.13 16.30 18.36
CA VAL A 321 -0.14 14.89 18.68
C VAL A 321 -0.32 14.09 17.40
N VAL A 322 0.38 12.96 17.31
CA VAL A 322 0.22 11.94 16.27
C VAL A 322 -0.11 10.62 16.94
N ILE A 323 -1.20 9.97 16.52
CA ILE A 323 -1.67 8.70 17.10
C ILE A 323 -1.61 7.61 16.03
N GLY A 324 -0.85 6.55 16.27
CA GLY A 324 -0.62 5.46 15.32
C GLY A 324 0.80 5.44 14.76
N GLY A 325 1.14 4.38 14.03
CA GLY A 325 2.49 4.08 13.57
C GLY A 325 2.51 3.26 12.28
N GLY A 326 3.46 2.33 12.17
CA GLY A 326 3.68 1.55 10.96
C GLY A 326 4.33 2.38 9.84
N ALA A 327 4.00 2.08 8.58
CA ALA A 327 4.47 2.85 7.40
C ALA A 327 4.16 4.36 7.47
N SER A 328 3.19 4.79 8.28
CA SER A 328 2.86 6.21 8.44
C SER A 328 3.96 7.04 9.12
N LEU A 329 4.86 6.37 9.86
CA LEU A 329 6.00 7.00 10.52
C LEU A 329 6.96 7.70 9.54
N THR A 330 6.88 7.37 8.26
CA THR A 330 7.57 8.05 7.16
C THR A 330 7.33 9.56 7.17
N GLY A 331 6.08 9.97 7.40
CA GLY A 331 5.67 11.37 7.45
C GLY A 331 5.71 11.99 8.84
N ARG A 332 6.31 11.30 9.83
CA ARG A 332 6.29 11.76 11.22
C ARG A 332 7.07 13.05 11.37
N ASP A 333 6.43 14.03 12.02
CA ASP A 333 7.09 15.21 12.56
C ASP A 333 7.85 14.86 13.88
N PRO A 334 9.19 15.03 13.93
CA PRO A 334 9.99 14.77 15.14
C PRO A 334 9.60 15.62 16.36
N ASP A 335 9.02 16.80 16.14
CA ASP A 335 8.60 17.71 17.20
C ASP A 335 7.18 17.39 17.73
N ALA A 336 6.47 16.44 17.11
CA ALA A 336 5.18 15.96 17.57
C ALA A 336 5.32 14.79 18.56
N LEU A 337 4.45 14.76 19.56
CA LEU A 337 4.30 13.62 20.46
C LEU A 337 3.64 12.46 19.72
N LEU A 338 4.39 11.39 19.49
CA LEU A 338 3.91 10.14 18.92
C LEU A 338 3.31 9.27 20.02
N ILE A 339 2.06 8.82 19.86
CA ILE A 339 1.47 7.76 20.67
C ILE A 339 1.21 6.56 19.79
N ASP A 340 1.96 5.49 20.02
CA ASP A 340 1.91 4.31 19.16
C ASP A 340 2.19 3.03 19.94
N GLY A 341 1.35 2.02 19.73
CA GLY A 341 1.56 0.69 20.30
C GLY A 341 2.58 -0.06 19.46
N ALA A 342 3.78 -0.28 20.03
CA ALA A 342 4.88 -0.99 19.36
C ALA A 342 4.38 -2.27 18.67
N GLY A 343 4.80 -2.51 17.43
CA GLY A 343 4.51 -3.75 16.71
C GLY A 343 3.04 -3.97 16.36
N ARG A 344 2.13 -3.00 16.53
CA ARG A 344 0.73 -3.18 16.09
C ARG A 344 0.62 -3.47 14.57
N TRP A 345 1.66 -3.15 13.81
CA TRP A 345 1.83 -3.44 12.39
C TRP A 345 2.96 -4.46 12.26
N HIS A 346 2.74 -5.53 11.49
CA HIS A 346 3.79 -6.51 11.15
C HIS A 346 4.35 -7.34 12.34
N LEU A 347 3.47 -7.82 13.22
CA LEU A 347 3.76 -8.94 14.15
C LEU A 347 3.74 -10.31 13.48
N ASP A 348 3.55 -10.33 12.16
CA ASP A 348 3.55 -11.52 11.33
C ASP A 348 4.80 -12.38 11.62
N PRO A 349 4.64 -13.61 12.14
CA PRO A 349 5.73 -14.57 12.32
C PRO A 349 6.24 -15.14 10.99
N GLY A 350 5.63 -14.75 9.86
CA GLY A 350 6.07 -15.08 8.51
C GLY A 350 7.46 -14.54 8.18
N ARG A 351 8.00 -15.01 7.05
CA ARG A 351 9.39 -14.71 6.63
C ARG A 351 9.63 -13.23 6.33
N GLY A 352 8.58 -12.44 6.13
CA GLY A 352 8.65 -11.04 5.71
C GLY A 352 7.27 -10.48 5.36
N ILE A 353 7.21 -9.22 4.93
CA ILE A 353 5.98 -8.68 4.33
C ILE A 353 5.71 -9.36 2.98
N VAL A 354 4.52 -9.13 2.41
CA VAL A 354 4.05 -9.90 1.24
C VAL A 354 4.72 -9.49 -0.07
N GLN A 355 5.35 -8.31 -0.08
CA GLN A 355 6.06 -7.72 -1.20
C GLN A 355 7.55 -8.14 -1.26
N SER A 356 8.08 -8.20 -2.48
CA SER A 356 9.52 -8.29 -2.73
C SER A 356 10.23 -6.93 -2.61
N ALA A 357 11.56 -6.95 -2.56
CA ALA A 357 12.35 -5.72 -2.60
C ALA A 357 12.16 -4.91 -3.90
N ASP A 358 11.96 -5.57 -5.04
CA ASP A 358 11.65 -4.88 -6.30
C ASP A 358 10.28 -4.19 -6.26
N GLN A 359 9.25 -4.84 -5.69
CA GLN A 359 7.90 -4.29 -5.58
C GLN A 359 7.83 -3.06 -4.67
N ASP A 360 8.68 -3.02 -3.64
CA ASP A 360 8.75 -1.94 -2.65
C ASP A 360 10.00 -1.06 -2.83
N ARG A 361 10.65 -1.08 -4.00
CA ARG A 361 11.88 -0.33 -4.25
C ARG A 361 11.78 1.17 -3.99
N ASP A 362 10.58 1.74 -4.16
CA ASP A 362 10.29 3.17 -3.95
C ASP A 362 10.38 3.59 -2.48
N LEU A 363 10.47 2.64 -1.53
CA LEU A 363 10.76 2.95 -0.13
C LEU A 363 12.08 3.72 0.03
N ALA A 364 13.03 3.57 -0.89
CA ALA A 364 14.26 4.37 -0.91
C ALA A 364 13.96 5.86 -1.10
N GLU A 365 13.04 6.21 -2.00
CA GLU A 365 12.64 7.61 -2.24
C GLU A 365 11.79 8.15 -1.07
N TRP A 366 10.83 7.36 -0.59
CA TRP A 366 9.82 7.87 0.35
C TRP A 366 10.23 7.77 1.81
N MET A 367 10.87 6.67 2.22
CA MET A 367 11.30 6.42 3.60
C MET A 367 12.78 6.66 3.84
N GLY A 368 13.58 6.72 2.78
CA GLY A 368 15.03 6.75 2.89
C GLY A 368 15.62 5.42 3.36
N VAL A 369 14.98 4.29 3.02
CA VAL A 369 15.46 2.94 3.34
C VAL A 369 15.65 2.16 2.06
N ASP A 370 16.75 1.42 1.91
CA ASP A 370 16.95 0.58 0.73
C ASP A 370 16.48 -0.86 0.99
N PRO A 371 15.38 -1.31 0.37
CA PRO A 371 14.87 -2.65 0.58
C PRO A 371 15.86 -3.75 0.18
N HIS A 372 16.69 -3.51 -0.85
CA HIS A 372 17.63 -4.49 -1.40
C HIS A 372 18.79 -4.79 -0.46
N SER A 373 19.12 -3.87 0.44
CA SER A 373 20.13 -4.09 1.47
C SER A 373 19.75 -5.23 2.42
N THR A 374 18.46 -5.54 2.54
CA THR A 374 17.92 -6.49 3.52
C THR A 374 17.67 -7.90 2.98
N VAL A 375 17.78 -8.10 1.65
CA VAL A 375 17.44 -9.36 0.97
C VAL A 375 18.56 -9.88 0.09
N GLU A 376 18.66 -11.21 -0.10
CA GLU A 376 19.66 -11.82 -0.98
C GLU A 376 19.42 -11.54 -2.45
N ARG A 377 18.17 -11.68 -2.90
CA ARG A 377 17.76 -11.42 -4.27
C ARG A 377 16.65 -10.37 -4.32
N PRO A 378 16.57 -9.56 -5.39
CA PRO A 378 15.53 -8.52 -5.50
C PRO A 378 14.08 -9.04 -5.42
N GLY A 379 13.84 -10.27 -5.89
CA GLY A 379 12.54 -10.93 -5.82
C GLY A 379 12.17 -11.53 -4.45
N ASP A 380 13.07 -11.50 -3.46
CA ASP A 380 12.78 -12.05 -2.14
C ASP A 380 11.91 -11.10 -1.31
N ARG A 381 11.07 -11.67 -0.44
CA ARG A 381 10.24 -10.93 0.52
C ARG A 381 11.08 -10.08 1.47
N LEU A 382 10.60 -8.88 1.78
CA LEU A 382 11.28 -8.00 2.74
C LEU A 382 11.16 -8.53 4.17
N PRO A 383 12.28 -8.76 4.90
CA PRO A 383 12.25 -9.36 6.22
C PRO A 383 11.47 -8.53 7.24
N ILE A 384 10.69 -9.19 8.08
CA ILE A 384 9.87 -8.53 9.11
C ILE A 384 10.74 -7.73 10.10
N HIS A 385 11.94 -8.24 10.39
CA HIS A 385 12.89 -7.57 11.28
C HIS A 385 13.45 -6.27 10.70
N ALA A 386 13.63 -6.19 9.37
CA ALA A 386 14.04 -4.95 8.73
C ALA A 386 12.96 -3.87 8.88
N VAL A 387 11.70 -4.22 8.63
CA VAL A 387 10.55 -3.32 8.80
C VAL A 387 10.47 -2.80 10.24
N ARG A 388 10.64 -3.68 11.24
CA ARG A 388 10.64 -3.28 12.66
C ARG A 388 11.77 -2.31 13.00
N VAL A 389 12.98 -2.54 12.48
CA VAL A 389 14.10 -1.60 12.66
C VAL A 389 13.76 -0.24 12.06
N TRP A 390 13.22 -0.19 10.85
CA TRP A 390 12.85 1.06 10.18
C TRP A 390 11.78 1.82 10.97
N GLU A 391 10.73 1.13 11.40
CA GLU A 391 9.65 1.72 12.20
C GLU A 391 10.16 2.23 13.55
N ASP A 392 10.96 1.46 14.29
CA ASP A 392 11.46 1.88 15.61
C ASP A 392 12.46 3.06 15.50
N GLN A 393 13.27 3.09 14.45
CA GLN A 393 14.16 4.23 14.17
C GLN A 393 13.36 5.49 13.84
N LEU A 394 12.34 5.39 12.98
CA LEU A 394 11.44 6.52 12.69
C LEU A 394 10.65 6.96 13.94
N ALA A 395 10.20 5.99 14.75
CA ALA A 395 9.47 6.21 16.00
C ALA A 395 10.34 6.76 17.14
N THR A 396 11.66 6.76 17.01
CA THR A 396 12.57 7.34 18.03
C THR A 396 13.26 8.63 17.60
N ARG A 397 12.91 9.19 16.44
CA ARG A 397 13.36 10.53 15.99
C ARG A 397 12.92 11.68 16.89
N GLY A 398 11.92 11.47 17.74
CA GLY A 398 11.40 12.45 18.69
C GLY A 398 10.61 11.79 19.81
N ASP A 399 9.89 12.59 20.60
CA ASP A 399 9.09 12.12 21.75
C ASP A 399 8.04 11.07 21.33
N VAL A 400 8.11 9.88 21.93
CA VAL A 400 7.16 8.77 21.74
C VAL A 400 6.65 8.28 23.09
N VAL A 401 5.41 7.78 23.13
CA VAL A 401 4.84 7.01 24.23
C VAL A 401 4.22 5.72 23.70
N ASN A 402 4.64 4.59 24.27
CA ASN A 402 4.11 3.27 23.94
C ASN A 402 2.71 3.11 24.54
N GLY A 403 1.69 3.05 23.69
CA GLY A 403 0.32 2.88 24.16
C GLY A 403 -0.74 3.27 23.14
N HIS A 404 -1.95 3.47 23.64
CA HIS A 404 -3.10 3.92 22.86
C HIS A 404 -3.51 5.32 23.30
N ALA A 405 -4.21 6.04 22.44
CA ALA A 405 -4.74 7.34 22.76
C ALA A 405 -6.22 7.45 22.42
N ARG A 406 -6.93 8.27 23.19
CA ARG A 406 -8.31 8.68 22.96
C ARG A 406 -8.36 10.21 22.99
N LEU A 407 -9.01 10.81 22.01
CA LEU A 407 -9.30 12.24 22.01
C LEU A 407 -10.57 12.51 22.81
N ARG A 408 -10.57 13.60 23.58
CA ARG A 408 -11.66 13.99 24.50
C ARG A 408 -11.82 15.50 24.58
N LEU A 409 -13.00 15.94 25.00
CA LEU A 409 -13.27 17.35 25.30
C LEU A 409 -12.99 17.64 26.78
N GLY A 410 -12.05 18.54 27.01
CA GLY A 410 -11.80 19.11 28.33
C GLY A 410 -13.00 19.92 28.85
N ARG A 411 -12.89 20.33 30.12
CA ARG A 411 -13.99 21.06 30.80
C ARG A 411 -14.27 22.41 30.16
N ASN A 412 -13.25 23.06 29.61
CA ASN A 412 -13.40 24.35 28.94
C ASN A 412 -13.67 24.16 27.44
N GLY A 413 -13.88 22.93 26.94
CA GLY A 413 -14.02 22.63 25.52
C GLY A 413 -12.72 22.77 24.75
N GLU A 414 -11.58 22.56 25.39
CA GLU A 414 -10.28 22.31 24.75
C GLU A 414 -10.16 20.84 24.32
N LEU A 415 -9.43 20.56 23.25
CA LEU A 415 -9.17 19.19 22.80
C LEU A 415 -8.02 18.58 23.61
N LEU A 416 -8.29 17.47 24.28
CA LEU A 416 -7.32 16.74 25.09
C LEU A 416 -7.06 15.36 24.49
N THR A 417 -5.85 14.86 24.69
CA THR A 417 -5.48 13.47 24.40
C THR A 417 -5.25 12.73 25.70
N GLU A 418 -6.06 11.68 25.93
CA GLU A 418 -5.90 10.70 26.99
C GLU A 418 -5.02 9.55 26.49
N ILE A 419 -3.85 9.37 27.08
CA ILE A 419 -2.87 8.34 26.68
C ILE A 419 -2.94 7.18 27.67
N GLN A 420 -3.35 6.03 27.17
CA GLN A 420 -3.43 4.74 27.87
C GLN A 420 -2.15 3.95 27.61
N ARG A 421 -1.31 3.84 28.64
CA ARG A 421 -0.12 2.99 28.60
C ARG A 421 -0.52 1.53 28.81
N LEU A 422 0.28 0.60 28.31
CA LEU A 422 0.09 -0.83 28.59
C LEU A 422 0.97 -1.24 29.77
N GLY A 423 0.40 -2.00 30.71
CA GLY A 423 1.13 -2.66 31.80
C GLY A 423 1.83 -3.94 31.33
N GLU A 424 2.56 -4.59 32.25
CA GLU A 424 3.24 -5.87 31.97
C GLU A 424 2.27 -6.99 31.57
N ASP A 425 1.01 -6.90 31.99
CA ASP A 425 -0.07 -7.83 31.64
C ASP A 425 -0.77 -7.48 30.31
N GLY A 426 -0.27 -6.48 29.59
CA GLY A 426 -0.84 -5.98 28.34
C GLY A 426 -2.15 -5.19 28.50
N LYS A 427 -2.58 -4.87 29.73
CA LYS A 427 -3.80 -4.09 30.00
C LYS A 427 -3.49 -2.60 30.18
N GLU A 428 -4.52 -1.78 30.07
CA GLU A 428 -4.40 -0.33 30.31
C GLU A 428 -3.93 -0.05 31.74
N ALA A 429 -2.78 0.60 31.87
CA ALA A 429 -2.20 0.99 33.14
C ALA A 429 -2.79 2.34 33.60
N ALA A 430 -3.28 2.36 34.84
CA ALA A 430 -3.77 3.57 35.49
C ALA A 430 -2.67 4.25 36.35
N PRO A 431 -2.65 5.59 36.48
CA PRO A 431 -3.51 6.56 35.79
C PRO A 431 -3.03 6.84 34.33
N PRO A 432 -3.96 7.25 33.43
CA PRO A 432 -3.59 7.68 32.09
C PRO A 432 -2.81 9.00 32.11
N LEU A 433 -2.05 9.25 31.05
CA LEU A 433 -1.41 10.56 30.82
C LEU A 433 -2.35 11.47 30.03
N TRP A 434 -2.19 12.77 30.20
CA TRP A 434 -3.03 13.78 29.54
C TRP A 434 -2.17 14.87 28.92
N VAL A 435 -2.47 15.22 27.67
CA VAL A 435 -1.85 16.34 26.96
C VAL A 435 -2.92 17.19 26.28
N ALA A 436 -2.69 18.50 26.20
CA ALA A 436 -3.55 19.40 25.44
C ALA A 436 -3.08 19.44 23.97
N CYS A 437 -4.00 19.24 23.03
CA CYS A 437 -3.66 19.24 21.61
C CYS A 437 -3.31 20.66 21.14
N GLN A 438 -2.12 20.81 20.57
CA GLN A 438 -1.69 21.99 19.84
C GLN A 438 -1.94 21.76 18.34
N GLY A 439 -2.75 22.62 17.71
CA GLY A 439 -3.12 22.48 16.30
C GLY A 439 -4.01 21.26 16.03
N THR A 440 -3.95 20.75 14.80
CA THR A 440 -4.74 19.60 14.33
C THR A 440 -3.98 18.30 14.62
N PRO A 441 -4.45 17.42 15.52
CA PRO A 441 -3.82 16.11 15.71
C PRO A 441 -4.02 15.24 14.46
N SER A 442 -3.06 14.32 14.22
CA SER A 442 -3.15 13.31 13.15
C SER A 442 -3.39 11.93 13.72
N ILE A 443 -4.23 11.15 13.04
CA ILE A 443 -4.55 9.77 13.38
C ILE A 443 -4.16 8.87 12.22
N ALA A 444 -3.04 8.18 12.40
CA ALA A 444 -2.47 7.22 11.47
C ALA A 444 -2.68 5.79 11.99
N THR A 445 -3.82 5.53 12.62
CA THR A 445 -4.08 4.20 13.17
C THR A 445 -4.19 3.18 12.05
N GLY A 446 -3.97 1.94 12.42
CA GLY A 446 -4.07 0.81 11.53
C GLY A 446 -5.42 0.56 10.87
N LEU A 447 -5.48 -0.48 10.02
CA LEU A 447 -6.70 -1.03 9.45
C LEU A 447 -7.79 -1.20 10.53
N THR A 448 -9.02 -0.87 10.14
CA THR A 448 -10.21 -1.03 10.98
C THR A 448 -10.56 -2.51 11.18
N PRO A 449 -11.29 -2.90 12.24
CA PRO A 449 -11.58 -4.30 12.56
C PRO A 449 -12.29 -5.07 11.43
N GLU A 450 -12.01 -6.39 11.37
CA GLU A 450 -12.67 -7.34 10.46
C GLU A 450 -14.18 -7.52 10.77
N VAL A 451 -14.95 -7.76 9.71
CA VAL A 451 -16.39 -8.03 9.72
C VAL A 451 -16.65 -9.44 10.26
N VAL A 452 -17.64 -9.60 11.16
CA VAL A 452 -18.02 -10.94 11.65
C VAL A 452 -18.81 -11.74 10.60
N PRO A 453 -18.78 -13.08 10.65
CA PRO A 453 -19.46 -13.94 9.67
C PRO A 453 -20.97 -13.79 9.66
N GLY A 454 -21.58 -13.84 8.48
CA GLY A 454 -23.02 -13.73 8.29
C GLY A 454 -23.58 -12.31 8.22
N MET A 455 -22.72 -11.29 8.38
CA MET A 455 -23.12 -9.89 8.26
C MET A 455 -23.76 -9.59 6.88
N PRO A 456 -24.90 -8.88 6.83
CA PRO A 456 -25.58 -8.54 5.58
C PRO A 456 -24.71 -7.68 4.66
N ARG A 457 -24.59 -8.11 3.39
CA ARG A 457 -23.85 -7.41 2.33
C ARG A 457 -24.75 -7.01 1.17
N GLY A 458 -24.27 -6.08 0.34
CA GLY A 458 -24.97 -5.61 -0.84
C GLY A 458 -25.71 -4.31 -0.59
N ASP A 459 -26.87 -4.14 -1.22
CA ASP A 459 -27.68 -2.93 -1.09
C ASP A 459 -28.11 -2.74 0.38
N PHE A 460 -27.86 -1.54 0.92
CA PHE A 460 -28.12 -1.18 2.33
C PHE A 460 -27.40 -2.10 3.34
N ALA A 461 -26.16 -2.50 3.05
CA ALA A 461 -25.31 -3.30 3.94
C ALA A 461 -25.24 -2.71 5.36
N VAL A 462 -25.11 -3.58 6.36
CA VAL A 462 -24.85 -3.20 7.76
C VAL A 462 -23.76 -4.13 8.27
N GLU A 463 -22.59 -3.58 8.55
CA GLU A 463 -21.36 -4.38 8.70
C GLU A 463 -20.85 -4.44 10.13
N SER A 464 -21.49 -3.72 11.07
CA SER A 464 -21.15 -3.79 12.49
C SER A 464 -22.36 -3.71 13.40
N ARG A 465 -22.20 -4.22 14.63
CA ARG A 465 -23.17 -4.05 15.73
C ARG A 465 -23.42 -2.57 16.02
N ALA A 466 -22.36 -1.76 16.11
CA ALA A 466 -22.48 -0.34 16.39
C ALA A 466 -23.29 0.41 15.31
N GLU A 467 -23.06 0.09 14.04
CA GLU A 467 -23.86 0.63 12.92
C GLU A 467 -25.33 0.20 13.02
N ALA A 468 -25.60 -1.07 13.30
CA ALA A 468 -26.97 -1.57 13.48
C ALA A 468 -27.70 -0.86 14.63
N VAL A 469 -27.06 -0.72 15.79
CA VAL A 469 -27.63 -0.03 16.95
C VAL A 469 -27.90 1.45 16.63
N ARG A 470 -26.97 2.12 15.94
CA ARG A 470 -27.14 3.51 15.53
C ARG A 470 -28.33 3.69 14.59
N LEU A 471 -28.42 2.89 13.52
CA LEU A 471 -29.49 2.97 12.54
C LEU A 471 -30.87 2.67 13.15
N ILE A 472 -30.95 1.70 14.06
CA ILE A 472 -32.17 1.44 14.84
C ILE A 472 -32.48 2.63 15.76
N GLY A 473 -31.47 3.21 16.40
CA GLY A 473 -31.60 4.40 17.23
C GLY A 473 -32.13 5.62 16.45
N ASP A 474 -31.66 5.82 15.23
CA ASP A 474 -32.14 6.87 14.32
C ASP A 474 -33.61 6.63 13.94
N ARG A 475 -33.98 5.39 13.62
CA ARG A 475 -35.38 5.03 13.37
C ARG A 475 -36.27 5.25 14.60
N LEU A 476 -35.79 4.93 15.79
CA LEU A 476 -36.50 5.21 17.04
C LEU A 476 -36.68 6.71 17.28
N ARG A 477 -35.70 7.54 16.90
CA ARG A 477 -35.82 9.01 16.95
C ARG A 477 -36.93 9.50 16.02
N GLU A 478 -37.04 8.95 14.81
CA GLU A 478 -38.14 9.27 13.90
C GLU A 478 -39.51 8.88 14.46
N LEU A 479 -39.61 7.67 15.03
CA LEU A 479 -40.85 7.18 15.65
C LEU A 479 -41.23 8.00 16.90
N GLU A 480 -40.24 8.43 17.69
CA GLU A 480 -40.41 9.38 18.79
C GLU A 480 -40.99 10.70 18.27
N GLY A 481 -40.46 11.24 17.18
CA GLY A 481 -40.99 12.43 16.49
C GLY A 481 -42.41 12.24 15.93
N GLN A 482 -42.81 11.01 15.61
CA GLN A 482 -44.17 10.64 15.21
C GLN A 482 -45.12 10.40 16.40
N GLY A 483 -44.65 10.57 17.64
CA GLY A 483 -45.44 10.42 18.86
C GLY A 483 -45.64 8.99 19.33
N LEU A 484 -44.82 8.04 18.88
CA LEU A 484 -44.92 6.64 19.29
C LEU A 484 -44.38 6.45 20.72
N THR A 485 -45.27 6.07 21.65
CA THR A 485 -44.92 5.86 23.06
C THR A 485 -43.82 4.80 23.24
N GLY A 486 -42.82 5.11 24.08
CA GLY A 486 -41.71 4.20 24.39
C GLY A 486 -40.52 4.25 23.43
N ALA A 487 -40.63 4.95 22.29
CA ALA A 487 -39.53 5.04 21.32
C ALA A 487 -38.29 5.76 21.89
N GLY A 488 -38.49 6.87 22.61
CA GLY A 488 -37.40 7.60 23.27
C GLY A 488 -36.73 6.80 24.40
N GLU A 489 -37.50 6.05 25.19
CA GLU A 489 -36.99 5.17 26.25
C GLU A 489 -36.14 4.03 25.67
N MET A 490 -36.61 3.37 24.60
CA MET A 490 -35.85 2.33 23.91
C MET A 490 -34.56 2.88 23.29
N ARG A 491 -34.61 4.08 22.70
CA ARG A 491 -33.42 4.75 22.15
C ARG A 491 -32.38 5.05 23.23
N ALA A 492 -32.82 5.56 24.38
CA ALA A 492 -31.96 5.81 25.53
C ALA A 492 -31.37 4.49 26.08
N TRP A 493 -32.18 3.43 26.17
CA TRP A 493 -31.72 2.12 26.59
C TRP A 493 -30.66 1.54 25.65
N LEU A 494 -30.86 1.58 24.32
CA LEU A 494 -29.89 1.12 23.34
C LEU A 494 -28.55 1.87 23.46
N THR A 495 -28.62 3.19 23.66
CA THR A 495 -27.43 4.02 23.86
C THR A 495 -26.66 3.59 25.12
N GLN A 496 -27.38 3.32 26.21
CA GLN A 496 -26.79 2.85 27.46
C GLN A 496 -26.24 1.42 27.34
N ALA A 497 -26.94 0.53 26.62
CA ALA A 497 -26.53 -0.84 26.37
C ALA A 497 -25.23 -0.89 25.53
N GLU A 498 -25.13 -0.05 24.51
CA GLU A 498 -23.91 0.11 23.71
C GLU A 498 -22.72 0.56 24.58
N ARG A 499 -22.93 1.61 25.38
CA ARG A 499 -21.90 2.17 26.27
C ARG A 499 -21.51 1.25 27.42
N GLY A 500 -22.47 0.47 27.91
CA GLY A 500 -22.28 -0.49 29.00
C GLY A 500 -21.67 -1.82 28.55
N GLY A 501 -21.43 -2.01 27.24
CA GLY A 501 -20.86 -3.25 26.71
C GLY A 501 -21.83 -4.43 26.76
N ALA A 502 -23.14 -4.18 26.65
CA ALA A 502 -24.13 -5.26 26.59
C ALA A 502 -23.93 -6.11 25.33
N ASP A 503 -23.99 -7.43 25.46
CA ASP A 503 -23.83 -8.34 24.32
C ASP A 503 -24.96 -8.18 23.26
N ALA A 504 -24.68 -8.62 22.03
CA ALA A 504 -25.63 -8.50 20.92
C ALA A 504 -26.92 -9.30 21.17
N ARG A 505 -26.83 -10.41 21.91
CA ARG A 505 -27.98 -11.25 22.27
C ARG A 505 -28.97 -10.50 23.16
N THR A 506 -28.49 -9.76 24.14
CA THR A 506 -29.28 -8.95 25.06
C THR A 506 -29.95 -7.80 24.31
N VAL A 507 -29.20 -7.10 23.46
CA VAL A 507 -29.74 -6.03 22.58
C VAL A 507 -30.83 -6.57 21.66
N LEU A 508 -30.57 -7.67 20.97
CA LEU A 508 -31.52 -8.30 20.05
C LEU A 508 -32.78 -8.82 20.78
N GLY A 509 -32.62 -9.39 21.96
CA GLY A 509 -33.73 -9.85 22.80
C GLY A 509 -34.65 -8.71 23.22
N ALA A 510 -34.09 -7.60 23.71
CA ALA A 510 -34.86 -6.43 24.10
C ALA A 510 -35.64 -5.81 22.92
N LEU A 511 -35.02 -5.75 21.74
CA LEU A 511 -35.67 -5.26 20.52
C LEU A 511 -36.80 -6.18 20.06
N LYS A 512 -36.57 -7.50 20.00
CA LYS A 512 -37.59 -8.48 19.57
C LYS A 512 -38.76 -8.59 20.55
N SER A 513 -38.53 -8.35 21.84
CA SER A 513 -39.58 -8.33 22.87
C SER A 513 -40.26 -6.97 23.02
N SER A 514 -39.81 -5.94 22.30
CA SER A 514 -40.38 -4.60 22.37
C SER A 514 -41.74 -4.54 21.66
N PRO A 515 -42.74 -3.81 22.20
CA PRO A 515 -43.97 -3.51 21.47
C PRO A 515 -43.71 -2.65 20.21
N LEU A 516 -42.50 -2.10 20.06
CA LEU A 516 -42.09 -1.29 18.91
C LEU A 516 -41.63 -2.14 17.71
N MET A 517 -41.50 -3.46 17.85
CA MET A 517 -40.93 -4.34 16.81
C MET A 517 -41.66 -4.21 15.45
N ASP A 518 -42.99 -4.20 15.47
CA ASP A 518 -43.79 -4.04 14.26
C ASP A 518 -43.58 -2.65 13.64
N ALA A 519 -43.49 -1.60 14.45
CA ALA A 519 -43.25 -0.24 13.98
C ALA A 519 -41.82 -0.02 13.44
N LEU A 520 -40.83 -0.67 14.06
CA LEU A 520 -39.44 -0.67 13.60
C LEU A 520 -39.31 -1.31 12.22
N THR A 521 -40.00 -2.43 12.02
CA THR A 521 -39.97 -3.18 10.75
C THR A 521 -41.03 -2.72 9.74
N ALA A 522 -41.93 -1.81 10.15
CA ALA A 522 -42.89 -1.16 9.28
C ALA A 522 -42.20 -0.16 8.34
N GLY A 523 -42.45 -0.33 7.05
CA GLY A 523 -41.88 0.48 5.98
C GLY A 523 -42.03 -0.22 4.64
N LEU A 524 -41.64 0.47 3.56
CA LEU A 524 -41.57 -0.08 2.21
C LEU A 524 -40.22 0.27 1.59
N GLY A 525 -39.76 -0.55 0.66
CA GLY A 525 -38.55 -0.28 -0.12
C GLY A 525 -37.25 -0.30 0.71
N PRO A 526 -36.28 0.59 0.40
CA PRO A 526 -34.95 0.66 1.01
C PRO A 526 -34.90 0.60 2.54
N ASP A 527 -35.77 1.36 3.21
CA ASP A 527 -35.72 1.51 4.66
C ASP A 527 -36.07 0.19 5.38
N LYS A 528 -37.05 -0.56 4.84
CA LYS A 528 -37.41 -1.87 5.36
C LYS A 528 -36.26 -2.87 5.21
N ALA A 529 -35.59 -2.86 4.06
CA ALA A 529 -34.43 -3.72 3.81
C ALA A 529 -33.27 -3.38 4.78
N ARG A 530 -32.98 -2.08 4.96
CA ARG A 530 -31.93 -1.62 5.88
C ARG A 530 -32.19 -2.02 7.33
N ILE A 531 -33.42 -1.83 7.84
CA ILE A 531 -33.76 -2.27 9.20
C ILE A 531 -33.68 -3.79 9.33
N GLY A 532 -34.15 -4.54 8.32
CA GLY A 532 -33.96 -6.00 8.27
C GLY A 532 -32.49 -6.41 8.38
N ASN A 533 -31.61 -5.71 7.67
CA ASN A 533 -30.15 -5.91 7.75
C ASN A 533 -29.60 -5.56 9.14
N CYS A 534 -30.14 -4.54 9.84
CA CYS A 534 -29.73 -4.25 11.22
C CYS A 534 -30.02 -5.44 12.16
N PHE A 535 -31.20 -6.06 12.04
CA PHE A 535 -31.52 -7.27 12.82
C PHE A 535 -30.65 -8.46 12.43
N GLY A 536 -30.34 -8.64 11.14
CA GLY A 536 -29.40 -9.67 10.66
C GLY A 536 -27.98 -9.48 11.19
N ALA A 537 -27.50 -8.24 11.27
CA ALA A 537 -26.20 -7.90 11.84
C ALA A 537 -26.11 -8.21 13.34
N LEU A 538 -27.16 -7.86 14.10
CA LEU A 538 -27.25 -8.20 15.53
C LEU A 538 -27.31 -9.72 15.77
N ASP A 539 -28.08 -10.47 14.97
CA ASP A 539 -28.16 -11.94 15.05
C ASP A 539 -26.79 -12.60 14.78
N SER A 540 -26.12 -12.15 13.72
CA SER A 540 -24.79 -12.64 13.34
C SER A 540 -23.75 -12.34 14.41
N THR A 541 -23.79 -11.14 15.01
CA THR A 541 -22.90 -10.77 16.12
C THR A 541 -23.18 -11.63 17.35
N ALA A 542 -24.45 -11.90 17.68
CA ALA A 542 -24.81 -12.73 18.83
C ALA A 542 -24.31 -14.17 18.68
N LYS A 543 -24.38 -14.74 17.47
CA LYS A 543 -23.81 -16.05 17.14
C LYS A 543 -22.28 -16.05 17.26
N TRP A 544 -21.62 -15.01 16.74
CA TRP A 544 -20.18 -14.83 16.87
C TRP A 544 -19.72 -14.76 18.32
N GLU A 545 -20.34 -13.91 19.14
CA GLU A 545 -20.04 -13.76 20.58
C GLU A 545 -20.28 -15.08 21.34
N SER A 546 -21.36 -15.80 21.03
CA SER A 546 -21.64 -17.11 21.62
C SER A 546 -20.56 -18.14 21.26
N ALA A 547 -20.16 -18.20 19.98
CA ALA A 547 -19.11 -19.11 19.53
C ALA A 547 -17.75 -18.82 20.19
N ARG A 548 -17.40 -17.54 20.36
CA ARG A 548 -16.19 -17.14 21.10
C ARG A 548 -16.22 -17.55 22.57
N ASN A 549 -17.37 -17.44 23.21
CA ASN A 549 -17.54 -17.83 24.62
C ASN A 549 -17.48 -19.36 24.81
N GLU A 550 -18.03 -20.12 23.87
CA GLU A 550 -18.06 -21.60 23.92
C GLU A 550 -16.70 -22.24 23.58
N ALA A 551 -15.87 -21.55 22.78
CA ALA A 551 -14.56 -22.04 22.37
C ALA A 551 -13.49 -20.93 22.35
N PRO A 552 -13.07 -20.44 23.53
CA PRO A 552 -12.04 -19.39 23.62
C PRO A 552 -10.75 -19.80 22.90
N GLY A 553 -10.14 -18.87 22.17
CA GLY A 553 -8.89 -19.09 21.43
C GLY A 553 -9.05 -19.79 20.07
N ARG A 554 -10.25 -20.30 19.73
CA ARG A 554 -10.52 -21.00 18.45
C ARG A 554 -11.48 -20.26 17.52
N VAL A 555 -12.00 -19.11 17.95
CA VAL A 555 -12.81 -18.19 17.12
C VAL A 555 -12.17 -16.81 17.18
N LEU A 556 -11.55 -16.40 16.08
CA LEU A 556 -10.62 -15.27 16.05
C LEU A 556 -11.00 -14.26 14.95
N LEU A 557 -10.82 -12.98 15.24
CA LEU A 557 -10.69 -11.97 14.18
C LEU A 557 -9.31 -12.14 13.51
N GLY A 558 -9.23 -11.80 12.22
CA GLY A 558 -7.98 -11.91 11.48
C GLY A 558 -6.85 -11.07 12.08
N ASP A 559 -7.17 -9.93 12.68
CA ASP A 559 -6.19 -9.08 13.36
C ASP A 559 -5.54 -9.78 14.57
N GLU A 560 -6.27 -10.66 15.28
CA GLU A 560 -5.72 -11.41 16.41
C GLU A 560 -4.67 -12.44 15.96
N VAL A 561 -4.84 -12.99 14.75
CA VAL A 561 -3.88 -13.91 14.13
C VAL A 561 -2.65 -13.14 13.64
N ALA A 562 -2.86 -12.02 12.93
CA ALA A 562 -1.77 -11.16 12.43
C ALA A 562 -0.93 -10.54 13.56
N GLU A 563 -1.54 -10.27 14.72
CA GLU A 563 -0.86 -9.78 15.92
C GLU A 563 -0.22 -10.91 16.76
N ASN A 564 -0.27 -12.16 16.27
CA ASN A 564 0.25 -13.34 16.96
C ASN A 564 -0.28 -13.52 18.40
N ARG A 565 -1.56 -13.16 18.63
CA ARG A 565 -2.25 -13.26 19.94
C ARG A 565 -3.05 -14.55 20.08
N PHE A 566 -2.62 -15.61 19.42
CA PHE A 566 -3.33 -16.89 19.38
C PHE A 566 -2.35 -18.08 19.38
N ASP A 567 -2.87 -19.29 19.51
CA ASP A 567 -2.10 -20.54 19.44
C ASP A 567 -2.64 -21.43 18.31
N ALA A 568 -1.83 -21.61 17.26
CA ALA A 568 -2.18 -22.39 16.07
C ALA A 568 -2.40 -23.89 16.36
N HIS A 569 -1.92 -24.42 17.49
CA HIS A 569 -2.07 -25.83 17.87
C HIS A 569 -3.43 -26.14 18.52
N GLN A 570 -4.27 -25.13 18.81
CA GLN A 570 -5.59 -25.36 19.40
C GLN A 570 -6.60 -26.02 18.44
N ALA A 571 -6.32 -26.05 17.14
CA ALA A 571 -7.14 -26.69 16.14
C ALA A 571 -6.30 -27.39 15.07
N GLU A 572 -6.78 -28.55 14.62
CA GLU A 572 -6.19 -29.32 13.53
C GLU A 572 -6.67 -28.79 12.17
N HIS A 573 -7.96 -28.45 12.07
CA HIS A 573 -8.54 -27.85 10.88
C HIS A 573 -9.08 -26.45 11.18
N TRP A 574 -8.49 -25.46 10.50
CA TRP A 574 -8.89 -24.06 10.56
C TRP A 574 -9.67 -23.67 9.32
N VAL A 575 -10.76 -22.93 9.50
CA VAL A 575 -11.44 -22.22 8.42
C VAL A 575 -11.12 -20.74 8.52
N VAL A 576 -10.61 -20.18 7.44
CA VAL A 576 -10.40 -18.74 7.29
C VAL A 576 -11.49 -18.22 6.34
N ALA A 577 -12.44 -17.47 6.88
CA ALA A 577 -13.50 -16.87 6.07
C ALA A 577 -13.03 -15.53 5.51
N GLY A 578 -12.87 -15.48 4.19
CA GLY A 578 -12.35 -14.34 3.45
C GLY A 578 -11.02 -14.68 2.78
N SER A 579 -10.95 -14.38 1.49
CA SER A 579 -9.85 -14.70 0.57
C SER A 579 -8.97 -13.50 0.23
N GLY A 580 -9.15 -12.38 0.93
CA GLY A 580 -8.30 -11.19 0.80
C GLY A 580 -6.91 -11.38 1.42
N GLY A 581 -6.06 -10.35 1.31
CA GLY A 581 -4.69 -10.38 1.83
C GLY A 581 -4.58 -10.77 3.30
N THR A 582 -5.45 -10.26 4.18
CA THR A 582 -5.49 -10.68 5.59
C THR A 582 -5.73 -12.18 5.73
N GLY A 583 -6.67 -12.75 4.96
CA GLY A 583 -7.03 -14.16 5.05
C GLY A 583 -5.91 -15.09 4.58
N VAL A 584 -5.22 -14.71 3.50
CA VAL A 584 -4.04 -15.41 2.99
C VAL A 584 -2.89 -15.36 3.99
N ALA A 585 -2.58 -14.19 4.55
CA ALA A 585 -1.54 -14.05 5.57
C ALA A 585 -1.85 -14.90 6.82
N ASN A 586 -3.10 -14.86 7.32
CA ASN A 586 -3.51 -15.67 8.47
C ASN A 586 -3.38 -17.17 8.22
N ALA A 587 -3.69 -17.63 7.01
CA ALA A 587 -3.48 -19.02 6.62
C ALA A 587 -2.00 -19.41 6.63
N GLU A 588 -1.12 -18.56 6.07
CA GLU A 588 0.33 -18.78 6.12
C GLU A 588 0.85 -18.88 7.55
N ILE A 589 0.40 -17.97 8.44
CA ILE A 589 0.78 -17.97 9.86
C ILE A 589 0.39 -19.28 10.54
N ILE A 590 -0.86 -19.72 10.38
CA ILE A 590 -1.36 -20.97 10.96
C ILE A 590 -0.55 -22.18 10.44
N LEU A 591 -0.33 -22.26 9.12
CA LEU A 591 0.36 -23.38 8.47
C LEU A 591 1.86 -23.44 8.81
N THR A 592 2.45 -22.29 9.11
CA THR A 592 3.86 -22.16 9.49
C THR A 592 4.08 -22.52 10.96
N GLN A 593 3.21 -22.07 11.85
CA GLN A 593 3.32 -22.36 13.29
C GLN A 593 2.93 -23.80 13.62
N ASN A 594 1.92 -24.36 12.93
CA ASN A 594 1.46 -25.72 13.15
C ASN A 594 1.63 -26.57 11.87
N LEU A 595 2.65 -27.45 11.88
CA LEU A 595 2.98 -28.33 10.75
C LEU A 595 1.91 -29.40 10.46
N ASP A 596 1.01 -29.66 11.40
CA ASP A 596 -0.09 -30.61 11.25
C ASP A 596 -1.43 -29.93 10.90
N ALA A 597 -1.48 -28.58 10.95
CA ALA A 597 -2.70 -27.85 10.64
C ALA A 597 -3.08 -27.98 9.16
N ARG A 598 -4.39 -28.07 8.92
CA ARG A 598 -5.02 -27.86 7.62
C ARG A 598 -5.81 -26.56 7.65
N VAL A 599 -5.78 -25.81 6.56
CA VAL A 599 -6.49 -24.54 6.43
C VAL A 599 -7.39 -24.58 5.19
N THR A 600 -8.66 -24.21 5.37
CA THR A 600 -9.58 -23.95 4.27
C THR A 600 -9.92 -22.46 4.24
N ILE A 601 -9.53 -21.77 3.16
CA ILE A 601 -9.94 -20.40 2.90
C ILE A 601 -11.27 -20.44 2.14
N ILE A 602 -12.28 -19.75 2.65
CA ILE A 602 -13.62 -19.69 2.04
C ILE A 602 -14.09 -18.25 1.86
N GLY A 603 -14.50 -17.86 0.65
CA GLY A 603 -14.97 -16.50 0.40
C GLY A 603 -15.13 -16.19 -1.08
N SER A 604 -15.16 -14.90 -1.44
CA SER A 604 -15.11 -14.44 -2.83
C SER A 604 -13.83 -14.90 -3.54
N PRO A 605 -13.71 -14.75 -4.88
CA PRO A 605 -12.42 -14.94 -5.55
C PRO A 605 -11.33 -14.07 -4.88
N PRO A 606 -10.10 -14.59 -4.71
CA PRO A 606 -8.97 -13.80 -4.21
C PRO A 606 -8.79 -12.52 -5.05
N PRO A 607 -8.47 -11.37 -4.42
CA PRO A 607 -8.17 -10.15 -5.17
C PRO A 607 -7.00 -10.36 -6.16
N PRO A 608 -7.07 -9.82 -7.39
CA PRO A 608 -6.03 -10.04 -8.41
C PRO A 608 -4.62 -9.67 -7.96
N ALA A 609 -4.48 -8.65 -7.09
CA ALA A 609 -3.17 -8.23 -6.57
C ALA A 609 -2.41 -9.35 -5.84
N LEU A 610 -3.11 -10.34 -5.26
CA LEU A 610 -2.46 -11.45 -4.57
C LEU A 610 -1.68 -12.35 -5.54
N GLU A 611 -2.17 -12.55 -6.77
CA GLU A 611 -1.47 -13.34 -7.78
C GLU A 611 -0.14 -12.69 -8.21
N HIS A 612 -0.03 -11.39 -8.01
CA HIS A 612 1.17 -10.61 -8.33
C HIS A 612 2.12 -10.45 -7.15
N GLN A 613 1.76 -10.90 -5.95
CA GLN A 613 2.61 -10.86 -4.76
C GLN A 613 3.53 -12.09 -4.68
N VAL A 614 4.54 -12.03 -3.82
CA VAL A 614 5.41 -13.20 -3.57
C VAL A 614 4.69 -14.25 -2.72
N GLN A 615 4.00 -13.82 -1.65
CA GLN A 615 3.44 -14.70 -0.63
C GLN A 615 2.44 -15.71 -1.20
N PHE A 616 1.45 -15.26 -1.97
CA PHE A 616 0.31 -16.08 -2.34
C PHE A 616 0.67 -17.23 -3.31
N PRO A 617 1.41 -17.00 -4.42
CA PRO A 617 1.89 -18.08 -5.28
C PRO A 617 2.80 -19.07 -4.56
N GLU A 618 3.70 -18.60 -3.68
CA GLU A 618 4.55 -19.48 -2.86
C GLU A 618 3.71 -20.36 -1.93
N MET A 619 2.71 -19.77 -1.28
CA MET A 619 1.81 -20.47 -0.36
C MET A 619 0.98 -21.52 -1.10
N GLN A 620 0.44 -21.20 -2.29
CA GLN A 620 -0.27 -22.16 -3.12
C GLN A 620 0.63 -23.31 -3.56
N LYS A 621 1.84 -23.02 -4.04
CA LYS A 621 2.80 -24.02 -4.48
C LYS A 621 3.22 -24.96 -3.35
N LYS A 622 3.43 -24.42 -2.14
CA LYS A 622 3.89 -25.18 -0.98
C LYS A 622 2.77 -25.96 -0.32
N TYR A 623 1.66 -25.30 0.00
CA TYR A 623 0.60 -25.87 0.84
C TYR A 623 -0.64 -26.33 0.07
N GLY A 624 -0.84 -25.86 -1.16
CA GLY A 624 -2.01 -26.17 -1.98
C GLY A 624 -1.96 -27.56 -2.64
N GLU A 625 -2.84 -27.74 -3.63
CA GLU A 625 -2.91 -28.97 -4.43
C GLU A 625 -1.63 -29.15 -5.26
N GLY A 626 -0.99 -30.33 -5.16
CA GLY A 626 0.31 -30.60 -5.76
C GLY A 626 1.52 -30.31 -4.85
N GLY A 627 1.32 -29.62 -3.72
CA GLY A 627 2.29 -29.46 -2.64
C GLY A 627 1.98 -30.39 -1.47
N GLU A 628 1.94 -29.83 -0.26
CA GLU A 628 1.62 -30.56 0.98
C GLU A 628 0.12 -30.88 1.13
N GLY A 629 -0.77 -30.27 0.34
CA GLY A 629 -2.21 -30.51 0.39
C GLY A 629 -2.90 -30.07 1.70
N ARG A 630 -2.27 -29.13 2.43
CA ARG A 630 -2.77 -28.59 3.71
C ARG A 630 -3.60 -27.32 3.55
N LEU A 631 -3.64 -26.74 2.36
CA LEU A 631 -4.39 -25.53 2.03
C LEU A 631 -5.45 -25.84 0.96
N THR A 632 -6.68 -25.37 1.17
CA THR A 632 -7.79 -25.51 0.22
C THR A 632 -8.53 -24.19 0.07
N PHE A 633 -8.95 -23.85 -1.16
CA PHE A 633 -9.78 -22.68 -1.45
C PHE A 633 -11.19 -23.09 -1.85
N ILE A 634 -12.19 -22.41 -1.29
CA ILE A 634 -13.60 -22.56 -1.67
C ILE A 634 -14.14 -21.18 -2.03
N GLN A 635 -14.54 -21.00 -3.29
CA GLN A 635 -15.20 -19.78 -3.73
C GLN A 635 -16.69 -19.86 -3.40
N ALA A 636 -17.13 -19.12 -2.38
CA ALA A 636 -18.50 -19.18 -1.90
C ALA A 636 -18.89 -17.96 -1.08
N ARG A 637 -20.20 -17.74 -0.95
CA ARG A 637 -20.76 -16.79 0.01
C ARG A 637 -20.92 -17.47 1.37
N VAL A 638 -20.24 -16.92 2.38
CA VAL A 638 -20.21 -17.44 3.76
C VAL A 638 -21.41 -16.93 4.56
N GLY A 639 -22.10 -17.83 5.26
CA GLY A 639 -23.17 -17.50 6.21
C GLY A 639 -22.67 -17.23 7.63
N ALA A 640 -23.59 -17.12 8.58
CA ALA A 640 -23.24 -16.95 10.00
C ALA A 640 -22.59 -18.22 10.57
N ILE A 641 -21.63 -18.05 11.49
CA ILE A 641 -21.02 -19.17 12.19
C ILE A 641 -22.05 -19.86 13.11
N GLU A 642 -22.01 -21.18 13.15
CA GLU A 642 -22.80 -22.01 14.07
C GLU A 642 -21.87 -22.97 14.82
N THR A 643 -22.27 -23.35 16.04
CA THR A 643 -21.52 -24.28 16.89
C THR A 643 -22.25 -25.61 17.02
N TYR A 644 -21.49 -26.70 17.14
CA TYR A 644 -22.01 -28.02 17.52
C TYR A 644 -21.02 -28.73 18.44
N PHE A 645 -21.50 -29.63 19.28
CA PHE A 645 -20.62 -30.47 20.09
C PHE A 645 -20.20 -31.71 19.30
N ASP A 646 -18.90 -31.88 19.07
CA ASP A 646 -18.36 -33.06 18.41
C ASP A 646 -18.10 -34.15 19.45
N GLU A 647 -18.93 -35.19 19.45
CA GLU A 647 -18.84 -36.30 20.41
C GLU A 647 -17.54 -37.09 20.30
N GLN A 648 -16.95 -37.19 19.10
CA GLN A 648 -15.71 -37.93 18.89
C GLN A 648 -14.51 -37.15 19.42
N LYS A 649 -14.44 -35.85 19.12
CA LYS A 649 -13.39 -34.95 19.59
C LYS A 649 -13.64 -34.43 21.01
N ARG A 650 -14.83 -34.70 21.57
CA ARG A 650 -15.31 -34.24 22.88
C ARG A 650 -15.13 -32.72 23.10
N LYS A 651 -15.39 -31.93 22.06
CA LYS A 651 -15.22 -30.47 22.10
C LYS A 651 -16.24 -29.76 21.20
N THR A 652 -16.49 -28.48 21.47
CA THR A 652 -17.26 -27.62 20.56
C THR A 652 -16.49 -27.42 19.26
N CYS A 653 -17.14 -27.64 18.13
CA CYS A 653 -16.64 -27.42 16.79
C CYS A 653 -17.58 -26.46 16.03
N PHE A 654 -17.15 -26.02 14.86
CA PHE A 654 -17.86 -25.00 14.08
C PHE A 654 -18.43 -25.61 12.81
N GLN A 655 -19.64 -25.20 12.48
CA GLN A 655 -20.26 -25.45 11.18
C GLN A 655 -20.53 -24.12 10.49
N ILE A 656 -20.12 -24.04 9.23
CA ILE A 656 -20.12 -22.82 8.44
C ILE A 656 -20.99 -23.07 7.22
N PRO A 657 -22.25 -22.62 7.23
CA PRO A 657 -23.10 -22.68 6.05
C PRO A 657 -22.50 -21.77 4.98
N TYR A 658 -22.46 -22.26 3.74
CA TYR A 658 -22.05 -21.46 2.59
C TYR A 658 -22.92 -21.78 1.38
N VAL A 659 -23.01 -20.81 0.48
CA VAL A 659 -23.70 -20.96 -0.80
C VAL A 659 -22.64 -21.01 -1.89
N ASP A 660 -22.64 -22.12 -2.61
CA ASP A 660 -21.78 -22.39 -3.76
C ASP A 660 -22.59 -22.25 -5.06
N GLY A 661 -21.96 -21.77 -6.13
CA GLY A 661 -22.61 -21.45 -7.40
C GLY A 661 -23.29 -20.07 -7.44
N ALA A 662 -23.87 -19.74 -8.59
CA ALA A 662 -24.55 -18.47 -8.85
C ALA A 662 -25.93 -18.69 -9.51
N GLY A 663 -26.90 -17.86 -9.15
CA GLY A 663 -28.24 -17.87 -9.76
C GLY A 663 -29.02 -19.16 -9.45
N GLU A 664 -29.57 -19.81 -10.48
CA GLU A 664 -30.38 -21.02 -10.34
C GLU A 664 -29.56 -22.27 -9.88
N ASN A 665 -28.24 -22.18 -9.89
CA ASN A 665 -27.32 -23.26 -9.49
C ASN A 665 -26.81 -23.12 -8.05
N GLU A 666 -27.36 -22.21 -7.25
CA GLU A 666 -26.99 -22.05 -5.84
C GLU A 666 -27.25 -23.35 -5.05
N ARG A 667 -26.18 -23.89 -4.44
CA ARG A 667 -26.23 -25.04 -3.54
C ARG A 667 -25.80 -24.63 -2.16
N GLN A 668 -26.66 -24.88 -1.18
CA GLN A 668 -26.29 -24.74 0.22
C GLN A 668 -25.46 -25.94 0.66
N GLN A 669 -24.29 -25.65 1.21
CA GLN A 669 -23.35 -26.63 1.75
C GLN A 669 -22.89 -26.19 3.14
N VAL A 670 -22.26 -27.10 3.87
CA VAL A 670 -21.77 -26.85 5.22
C VAL A 670 -20.32 -27.31 5.31
N LEU A 671 -19.44 -26.41 5.71
CA LEU A 671 -18.06 -26.72 6.06
C LEU A 671 -17.94 -26.90 7.58
N ARG A 672 -17.15 -27.87 8.04
CA ARG A 672 -16.92 -28.11 9.47
C ARG A 672 -15.45 -27.93 9.80
N ALA A 673 -15.16 -27.38 10.98
CA ALA A 673 -13.80 -27.09 11.42
C ALA A 673 -13.66 -27.05 12.95
N ASP A 674 -12.42 -27.17 13.42
CA ASP A 674 -12.05 -27.08 14.83
C ASP A 674 -11.70 -25.66 15.28
N GLY A 675 -11.27 -24.82 14.32
CA GLY A 675 -10.87 -23.43 14.49
C GLY A 675 -11.47 -22.56 13.39
N TYR A 676 -11.75 -21.30 13.70
CA TYR A 676 -12.34 -20.35 12.77
C TYR A 676 -11.70 -18.97 12.89
N VAL A 677 -11.31 -18.40 11.76
CA VAL A 677 -10.77 -17.05 11.63
C VAL A 677 -11.65 -16.27 10.65
N THR A 678 -12.04 -15.05 11.01
CA THR A 678 -12.73 -14.16 10.08
C THR A 678 -11.79 -13.10 9.49
N SER A 679 -11.81 -12.96 8.17
CA SER A 679 -11.00 -12.05 7.35
C SER A 679 -11.82 -11.54 6.16
N LEU A 680 -13.07 -11.22 6.47
CA LEU A 680 -14.18 -11.07 5.53
C LEU A 680 -14.25 -9.67 4.88
N GLY A 681 -13.36 -8.75 5.27
CA GLY A 681 -13.44 -7.33 4.92
C GLY A 681 -13.64 -6.50 6.17
N ARG A 682 -13.52 -5.16 6.07
CA ARG A 682 -13.47 -4.29 7.24
C ARG A 682 -14.80 -3.54 7.47
N THR A 683 -15.09 -3.24 8.74
CA THR A 683 -16.35 -2.64 9.21
C THR A 683 -16.44 -1.12 9.09
N ASN A 684 -15.33 -0.48 8.71
CA ASN A 684 -15.18 0.97 8.52
C ASN A 684 -15.84 1.87 9.60
N PRO A 685 -15.59 1.65 10.90
CA PRO A 685 -16.00 2.56 11.96
C PRO A 685 -15.12 3.82 11.97
N LEU A 686 -15.47 4.80 12.83
CA LEU A 686 -14.51 5.82 13.22
C LEU A 686 -13.25 5.16 13.81
N PRO A 687 -12.06 5.75 13.58
CA PRO A 687 -10.85 5.35 14.28
C PRO A 687 -11.10 5.29 15.81
N PRO A 688 -10.62 4.25 16.52
CA PRO A 688 -10.89 4.10 17.96
C PRO A 688 -10.48 5.31 18.81
N ALA A 689 -9.42 6.02 18.39
CA ALA A 689 -8.97 7.24 19.03
C ALA A 689 -10.02 8.38 19.01
N LEU A 690 -10.99 8.34 18.10
CA LEU A 690 -12.05 9.33 17.93
C LEU A 690 -13.39 8.96 18.56
N GLN A 691 -13.60 7.68 18.90
CA GLN A 691 -14.92 7.21 19.32
C GLN A 691 -15.43 7.94 20.57
N VAL A 692 -14.55 8.21 21.53
CA VAL A 692 -14.91 8.94 22.75
C VAL A 692 -15.24 10.40 22.45
N LEU A 693 -14.40 11.09 21.67
CA LEU A 693 -14.66 12.46 21.22
C LEU A 693 -16.01 12.56 20.49
N ALA A 694 -16.27 11.66 19.55
CA ALA A 694 -17.51 11.63 18.78
C ALA A 694 -18.75 11.45 19.68
N ASN A 695 -18.66 10.59 20.69
CA ASN A 695 -19.73 10.40 21.66
C ASN A 695 -19.93 11.64 22.53
N GLU A 696 -18.86 12.25 23.04
CA GLU A 696 -18.93 13.47 23.87
C GLU A 696 -19.49 14.67 23.07
N VAL A 697 -19.16 14.79 21.79
CA VAL A 697 -19.68 15.80 20.86
C VAL A 697 -21.20 15.62 20.68
N ARG A 698 -21.64 14.40 20.37
CA ARG A 698 -23.06 14.06 20.18
C ARG A 698 -23.88 14.27 21.46
N ASP A 699 -23.33 13.91 22.61
CA ASP A 699 -23.99 14.10 23.92
C ASP A 699 -24.23 15.56 24.26
N ARG A 700 -23.37 16.45 23.74
CA ARG A 700 -23.50 17.90 23.87
C ARG A 700 -24.32 18.54 22.74
N GLY A 701 -24.96 17.74 21.89
CA GLY A 701 -25.76 18.20 20.75
C GLY A 701 -24.93 18.75 19.59
N GLY A 702 -23.65 18.41 19.51
CA GLY A 702 -22.75 18.82 18.44
C GLY A 702 -22.86 17.96 17.19
N GLU A 703 -22.14 18.39 16.15
CA GLU A 703 -22.12 17.77 14.82
C GLU A 703 -20.71 17.33 14.44
N ILE A 704 -20.64 16.33 13.55
CA ILE A 704 -19.38 15.81 13.00
C ILE A 704 -19.52 15.80 11.49
N SER A 705 -18.58 16.42 10.79
CA SER A 705 -18.52 16.42 9.34
C SER A 705 -17.14 15.96 8.87
N GLY A 706 -17.04 15.52 7.61
CA GLY A 706 -15.80 15.01 7.04
C GLY A 706 -15.60 15.41 5.59
N ALA A 707 -14.33 15.54 5.19
CA ALA A 707 -13.93 15.80 3.82
C ALA A 707 -12.63 15.04 3.49
N LEU A 708 -12.49 14.59 2.25
CA LEU A 708 -11.23 14.02 1.76
C LEU A 708 -10.18 15.13 1.67
N GLN A 709 -8.92 14.79 1.91
CA GLN A 709 -7.78 15.69 1.81
C GLN A 709 -6.89 15.30 0.65
N PHE A 710 -6.57 16.28 -0.17
CA PHE A 710 -5.65 16.18 -1.30
C PHE A 710 -4.57 17.25 -1.20
N ASP A 711 -3.36 16.96 -1.66
CA ASP A 711 -2.33 17.99 -1.82
C ASP A 711 -2.65 18.93 -3.00
N LYS A 712 -1.80 19.92 -3.26
CA LYS A 712 -1.94 20.84 -4.41
C LYS A 712 -1.88 20.17 -5.79
N ASP A 713 -1.39 18.93 -5.85
CA ASP A 713 -1.19 18.14 -7.07
C ASP A 713 -2.28 17.06 -7.29
N ASP A 714 -3.31 17.07 -6.45
CA ASP A 714 -4.43 16.12 -6.40
C ASP A 714 -4.01 14.73 -5.88
N GLN A 715 -2.89 14.61 -5.17
CA GLN A 715 -2.53 13.35 -4.49
C GLN A 715 -3.35 13.20 -3.21
N TYR A 716 -3.91 12.03 -2.98
CA TYR A 716 -4.67 11.74 -1.77
C TYR A 716 -3.74 11.67 -0.55
N ILE A 717 -4.05 12.44 0.48
CA ILE A 717 -3.24 12.54 1.71
C ILE A 717 -4.03 12.21 2.98
N GLY A 718 -5.31 11.83 2.86
CA GLY A 718 -6.13 11.37 3.99
C GLY A 718 -7.54 11.95 3.97
N TYR A 719 -8.19 12.01 5.13
CA TYR A 719 -9.43 12.77 5.31
C TYR A 719 -9.39 13.59 6.60
N GLY A 720 -10.05 14.74 6.60
CA GLY A 720 -10.22 15.58 7.77
C GLY A 720 -11.62 15.41 8.36
N LEU A 721 -11.70 15.38 9.69
CA LEU A 721 -12.94 15.41 10.45
C LEU A 721 -13.03 16.69 11.27
N THR A 722 -14.21 17.30 11.24
CA THR A 722 -14.54 18.51 11.99
C THR A 722 -15.61 18.18 13.02
N PHE A 723 -15.29 18.41 14.30
CA PHE A 723 -16.18 18.23 15.44
C PHE A 723 -16.62 19.60 15.96
N THR A 724 -17.91 19.89 15.84
CA THR A 724 -18.51 21.18 16.22
C THR A 724 -19.36 21.01 17.47
N VAL A 725 -19.05 21.77 18.54
CA VAL A 725 -19.81 21.74 19.80
C VAL A 725 -19.96 23.15 20.36
N GLY A 726 -21.19 23.65 20.44
CA GLY A 726 -21.44 25.06 20.76
C GLY A 726 -20.77 25.96 19.72
N ASP A 727 -20.00 26.95 20.18
CA ASP A 727 -19.27 27.89 19.30
C ASP A 727 -17.84 27.44 18.97
N LYS A 728 -17.49 26.18 19.26
CA LYS A 728 -16.13 25.64 19.07
C LYS A 728 -16.07 24.59 17.99
N GLU A 729 -14.99 24.66 17.22
CA GLU A 729 -14.64 23.70 16.19
C GLU A 729 -13.30 23.04 16.52
N HIS A 730 -13.26 21.70 16.45
CA HIS A 730 -12.04 20.91 16.58
C HIS A 730 -11.82 20.10 15.31
N GLN A 731 -10.64 20.25 14.71
CA GLN A 731 -10.26 19.49 13.51
C GLN A 731 -9.34 18.34 13.90
N VAL A 732 -9.50 17.21 13.23
CA VAL A 732 -8.63 16.05 13.34
C VAL A 732 -8.39 15.48 11.94
N ASP A 733 -7.15 15.22 11.59
CA ASP A 733 -6.80 14.58 10.33
C ASP A 733 -6.61 13.07 10.53
N VAL A 734 -7.01 12.28 9.53
CA VAL A 734 -6.79 10.84 9.48
C VAL A 734 -6.02 10.50 8.22
N ASP A 735 -4.86 9.87 8.38
CA ASP A 735 -3.95 9.44 7.33
C ASP A 735 -3.62 7.95 7.48
N GLY A 736 -2.66 7.47 6.70
CA GLY A 736 -2.24 6.07 6.72
C GLY A 736 -3.32 5.07 6.32
N ALA A 737 -3.20 3.83 6.79
CA ALA A 737 -4.10 2.74 6.39
C ALA A 737 -5.57 3.00 6.76
N ALA A 738 -5.84 3.62 7.91
CA ALA A 738 -7.19 4.00 8.32
C ALA A 738 -7.85 5.00 7.36
N SER A 739 -7.08 5.86 6.69
CA SER A 739 -7.65 6.84 5.75
C SER A 739 -8.34 6.21 4.55
N TRP A 740 -7.91 5.02 4.13
CA TRP A 740 -8.49 4.27 3.01
C TRP A 740 -9.81 3.57 3.35
N GLN A 741 -10.22 3.57 4.63
CA GLN A 741 -11.49 3.03 5.10
C GLN A 741 -12.34 4.15 5.71
N LEU A 742 -13.21 4.73 4.88
CA LEU A 742 -14.00 5.89 5.26
C LEU A 742 -15.07 5.51 6.30
N PRO A 743 -15.12 6.18 7.46
CA PRO A 743 -16.11 5.91 8.50
C PRO A 743 -17.54 6.03 7.98
N ARG A 744 -18.29 4.93 7.97
CA ARG A 744 -19.65 4.87 7.37
C ARG A 744 -20.67 5.79 8.04
N GLU A 745 -20.42 6.17 9.29
CA GLU A 745 -21.25 7.14 10.03
C GLU A 745 -21.04 8.60 9.59
N ILE A 746 -19.93 8.91 8.91
CA ILE A 746 -19.63 10.25 8.36
C ILE A 746 -19.76 10.25 6.83
N PHE A 747 -19.24 9.20 6.20
CA PHE A 747 -19.25 9.00 4.74
C PHE A 747 -20.22 7.88 4.40
N ALA A 748 -21.50 8.23 4.25
CA ALA A 748 -22.57 7.27 4.00
C ALA A 748 -22.28 6.40 2.76
N PRO A 749 -22.49 5.07 2.80
CA PRO A 749 -22.25 4.17 1.66
C PRO A 749 -22.95 4.62 0.37
N GLU A 750 -24.12 5.23 0.50
CA GLU A 750 -24.95 5.73 -0.60
C GLU A 750 -24.29 6.88 -1.38
N SER A 751 -23.31 7.58 -0.78
CA SER A 751 -22.52 8.60 -1.47
C SER A 751 -21.64 8.03 -2.58
N GLY A 752 -21.33 6.72 -2.52
CA GLY A 752 -20.39 6.07 -3.41
C GLY A 752 -18.93 6.51 -3.22
N LEU A 753 -18.63 7.34 -2.21
CA LEU A 753 -17.30 7.94 -2.03
C LEU A 753 -16.21 6.91 -1.75
N GLN A 754 -16.50 5.89 -0.92
CA GLN A 754 -15.58 4.77 -0.69
C GLN A 754 -15.24 4.05 -1.99
N ARG A 755 -16.22 3.86 -2.90
CA ARG A 755 -15.99 3.23 -4.20
C ARG A 755 -15.09 4.11 -5.08
N GLN A 756 -15.34 5.41 -5.12
CA GLN A 756 -14.50 6.36 -5.86
C GLN A 756 -13.06 6.34 -5.35
N LEU A 757 -12.87 6.31 -4.02
CA LEU A 757 -11.55 6.24 -3.38
C LEU A 757 -10.83 4.93 -3.73
N ASN A 758 -11.53 3.80 -3.67
CA ASN A 758 -10.98 2.49 -4.06
C ASN A 758 -10.59 2.46 -5.54
N THR A 759 -11.41 3.03 -6.44
CA THR A 759 -11.09 3.12 -7.87
C THR A 759 -9.88 4.00 -8.13
N MET A 760 -9.75 5.13 -7.43
CA MET A 760 -8.57 5.99 -7.51
C MET A 760 -7.32 5.25 -7.01
N GLY A 761 -7.41 4.56 -5.88
CA GLY A 761 -6.33 3.74 -5.34
C GLY A 761 -5.87 2.65 -6.31
N ALA A 762 -6.80 1.89 -6.89
CA ALA A 762 -6.51 0.85 -7.88
C ALA A 762 -5.94 1.40 -9.20
N ARG A 763 -6.26 2.65 -9.57
CA ARG A 763 -5.65 3.31 -10.73
C ARG A 763 -4.22 3.78 -10.43
N GLY A 764 -4.00 4.35 -9.24
CA GLY A 764 -2.68 4.82 -8.80
C GLY A 764 -1.71 3.69 -8.46
N LEU A 765 -2.21 2.53 -8.03
CA LEU A 765 -1.46 1.32 -7.74
C LEU A 765 -2.26 0.11 -8.25
N PRO A 766 -2.13 -0.22 -9.54
CA PRO A 766 -2.78 -1.38 -10.14
C PRO A 766 -2.31 -2.68 -9.52
N ALA A 767 -3.16 -3.72 -9.59
CA ALA A 767 -2.91 -5.03 -9.00
C ALA A 767 -1.60 -5.66 -9.48
N GLU A 768 -1.19 -5.36 -10.70
CA GLU A 768 -0.01 -5.91 -11.37
C GLU A 768 1.31 -5.47 -10.71
N THR A 769 1.27 -4.40 -9.90
CA THR A 769 2.41 -3.99 -9.08
C THR A 769 2.69 -4.95 -7.92
N GLY A 770 1.75 -5.86 -7.60
CA GLY A 770 1.76 -6.65 -6.35
C GLY A 770 1.45 -5.81 -5.10
N ASN A 771 1.35 -4.50 -5.25
CA ASN A 771 0.96 -3.55 -4.22
C ASN A 771 -0.51 -3.18 -4.37
N ALA A 772 -1.15 -2.85 -3.25
CA ALA A 772 -2.53 -2.37 -3.23
C ALA A 772 -2.70 -1.38 -2.09
N ALA A 773 -3.51 -0.34 -2.28
CA ALA A 773 -3.89 0.53 -1.17
C ALA A 773 -4.99 -0.14 -0.32
N PRO A 774 -4.87 -0.17 1.01
CA PRO A 774 -3.74 0.29 1.84
C PRO A 774 -2.66 -0.80 2.02
N GLY A 775 -1.45 -0.54 1.53
CA GLY A 775 -0.26 -1.41 1.64
C GLY A 775 0.93 -0.63 2.18
N PHE A 776 2.00 -1.30 2.60
CA PHE A 776 3.12 -0.66 3.31
C PHE A 776 3.74 0.51 2.53
N ALA A 777 4.31 0.28 1.34
CA ALA A 777 4.90 1.34 0.52
C ALA A 777 3.89 2.43 0.08
N PRO A 778 2.64 2.09 -0.35
CA PRO A 778 1.60 3.09 -0.60
C PRO A 778 1.33 4.04 0.58
N ILE A 779 1.28 3.50 1.80
CA ILE A 779 1.07 4.30 3.02
C ILE A 779 2.29 5.16 3.35
N ALA A 780 3.50 4.64 3.16
CA ALA A 780 4.73 5.42 3.31
C ALA A 780 4.74 6.64 2.37
N ARG A 781 4.43 6.44 1.09
CA ARG A 781 4.29 7.51 0.09
C ARG A 781 3.21 8.52 0.48
N GLN A 782 2.01 8.07 0.85
CA GLN A 782 0.92 8.95 1.27
C GLN A 782 1.35 9.84 2.45
N SER A 783 2.03 9.26 3.44
CA SER A 783 2.44 9.96 4.66
C SER A 783 3.56 10.96 4.38
N ALA A 784 4.51 10.63 3.50
CA ALA A 784 5.52 11.57 3.02
C ALA A 784 4.89 12.77 2.30
N LEU A 785 3.92 12.53 1.41
CA LEU A 785 3.19 13.58 0.70
C LEU A 785 2.40 14.47 1.67
N ARG A 786 1.74 13.87 2.67
CA ARG A 786 1.05 14.62 3.71
C ARG A 786 2.01 15.51 4.49
N ALA A 787 3.16 14.99 4.93
CA ALA A 787 4.16 15.77 5.65
C ALA A 787 4.64 16.99 4.84
N ARG A 788 4.88 16.81 3.53
CA ARG A 788 5.23 17.91 2.61
C ARG A 788 4.10 18.94 2.51
N ALA A 789 2.85 18.49 2.40
CA ALA A 789 1.68 19.37 2.31
C ALA A 789 1.44 20.16 3.61
N VAL A 790 1.61 19.53 4.78
CA VAL A 790 1.52 20.19 6.09
C VAL A 790 2.62 21.24 6.23
N ALA A 791 3.87 20.90 5.91
CA ALA A 791 4.97 21.84 5.97
C ALA A 791 4.76 23.06 5.05
N ALA A 792 4.23 22.84 3.84
CA ALA A 792 3.90 23.92 2.91
C ALA A 792 2.75 24.80 3.43
N ALA A 793 1.71 24.20 4.04
CA ALA A 793 0.62 24.93 4.67
C ALA A 793 1.12 25.79 5.85
N GLU A 794 1.99 25.24 6.70
CA GLU A 794 2.64 25.97 7.80
C GLU A 794 3.54 27.12 7.30
N ALA A 795 4.13 26.97 6.11
CA ALA A 795 4.88 28.02 5.42
C ALA A 795 4.01 29.08 4.73
N GLY A 796 2.68 28.95 4.77
CA GLY A 796 1.72 29.93 4.25
C GLY A 796 1.09 29.61 2.88
N ASP A 797 1.34 28.41 2.31
CA ASP A 797 0.64 27.97 1.11
C ASP A 797 -0.77 27.47 1.46
N VAL A 798 -1.76 28.35 1.28
CA VAL A 798 -3.18 28.07 1.55
C VAL A 798 -3.76 26.95 0.67
N ASN A 799 -3.11 26.59 -0.44
CA ASN A 799 -3.57 25.55 -1.36
C ASN A 799 -2.82 24.22 -1.17
N ALA A 800 -1.88 24.14 -0.23
CA ALA A 800 -1.09 22.94 0.01
C ALA A 800 -1.96 21.75 0.44
N ILE A 801 -3.04 22.00 1.18
CA ILE A 801 -4.03 20.98 1.59
C ILE A 801 -5.42 21.44 1.14
N ARG A 802 -6.06 20.66 0.27
CA ARG A 802 -7.41 20.89 -0.23
C ARG A 802 -8.38 19.88 0.36
N ARG A 803 -9.45 20.37 0.98
CA ARG A 803 -10.56 19.56 1.50
C ARG A 803 -11.67 19.46 0.46
N LEU A 804 -11.91 18.26 -0.06
CA LEU A 804 -12.85 17.99 -1.14
C LEU A 804 -13.91 16.99 -0.70
N SER A 805 -15.14 17.15 -1.19
CA SER A 805 -16.25 16.22 -0.92
C SER A 805 -16.26 14.99 -1.84
N ALA A 806 -15.38 14.96 -2.85
CA ALA A 806 -15.29 13.92 -3.85
C ALA A 806 -13.84 13.75 -4.33
N VAL A 807 -13.56 12.62 -4.98
CA VAL A 807 -12.28 12.40 -5.67
C VAL A 807 -12.18 13.35 -6.88
N PRO A 808 -11.04 14.04 -7.11
CA PRO A 808 -10.85 14.92 -8.25
C PRO A 808 -11.14 14.23 -9.59
N ALA A 809 -11.83 14.92 -10.50
CA ALA A 809 -12.31 14.31 -11.75
C ALA A 809 -11.16 13.80 -12.65
N ARG A 810 -9.97 14.41 -12.56
CA ARG A 810 -8.76 13.96 -13.30
C ARG A 810 -8.23 12.59 -12.87
N TRP A 811 -8.66 12.04 -11.73
CA TRP A 811 -8.39 10.64 -11.36
C TRP A 811 -9.31 9.63 -12.07
N GLN A 812 -10.38 10.07 -12.72
CA GLN A 812 -11.22 9.20 -13.52
C GLN A 812 -10.59 8.98 -14.89
N ARG A 813 -10.59 7.73 -15.38
CA ARG A 813 -10.14 7.45 -16.76
C ARG A 813 -11.00 8.24 -17.76
N PRO A 814 -10.42 8.79 -18.83
CA PRO A 814 -11.21 9.36 -19.93
C PRO A 814 -12.14 8.28 -20.50
N GLU A 815 -13.36 8.66 -20.88
CA GLU A 815 -14.25 7.74 -21.60
C GLU A 815 -13.57 7.32 -22.91
N ARG A 816 -13.64 6.03 -23.26
CA ARG A 816 -13.23 5.58 -24.60
C ARG A 816 -14.08 6.38 -25.59
N GLY A 817 -13.46 7.27 -26.35
CA GLY A 817 -14.12 7.91 -27.48
C GLY A 817 -14.68 6.82 -28.40
N PRO A 818 -15.81 7.06 -29.09
CA PRO A 818 -16.27 6.10 -30.09
C PRO A 818 -15.16 5.98 -31.13
N GLU A 819 -14.47 4.84 -31.13
CA GLU A 819 -13.62 4.48 -32.25
C GLU A 819 -14.45 4.66 -33.51
N THR A 820 -13.92 5.41 -34.47
CA THR A 820 -14.43 5.47 -35.83
C THR A 820 -14.45 4.05 -36.37
N ARG A 821 -15.56 3.34 -36.11
CA ARG A 821 -16.02 2.21 -36.91
C ARG A 821 -16.16 2.75 -38.31
N THR A 822 -15.18 2.44 -39.14
CA THR A 822 -15.35 2.42 -40.58
C THR A 822 -16.65 1.66 -40.85
N GLU A 823 -17.60 2.36 -41.44
CA GLU A 823 -18.95 1.86 -41.71
C GLU A 823 -18.92 0.52 -42.45
N ALA A 824 -19.41 -0.53 -41.78
CA ALA A 824 -20.04 -1.66 -42.45
C ALA A 824 -21.11 -2.26 -41.53
N GLY A 825 -22.34 -1.77 -41.68
CA GLY A 825 -23.54 -2.62 -41.59
C GLY A 825 -24.16 -2.88 -40.21
N THR A 826 -25.32 -2.23 -40.01
CA THR A 826 -26.52 -2.71 -39.29
C THR A 826 -26.51 -2.71 -37.76
N GLY A 827 -26.82 -1.51 -37.25
CA GLY A 827 -27.70 -1.16 -36.13
C GLY A 827 -28.13 -2.19 -35.09
N THR A 828 -27.86 -1.88 -33.82
CA THR A 828 -28.88 -1.89 -32.76
C THR A 828 -28.45 -0.94 -31.63
N GLU A 829 -29.37 -0.08 -31.19
CA GLU A 829 -29.23 0.90 -30.10
C GLU A 829 -28.99 0.24 -28.72
N PRO A 830 -28.41 0.98 -27.76
CA PRO A 830 -28.18 0.50 -26.39
C PRO A 830 -29.43 0.70 -25.51
N PRO A 831 -29.74 -0.19 -24.54
CA PRO A 831 -30.72 0.16 -23.51
C PRO A 831 -30.03 0.60 -22.22
N GLY A 832 -30.41 1.80 -21.77
CA GLY A 832 -30.15 2.34 -20.46
C GLY A 832 -31.00 1.74 -19.34
N ALA A 833 -30.88 2.37 -18.18
CA ALA A 833 -31.29 1.90 -16.86
C ALA A 833 -32.82 1.87 -16.58
N GLY A 834 -33.23 0.80 -15.86
CA GLY A 834 -34.33 0.69 -14.86
C GLY A 834 -35.75 0.41 -15.38
N PRO A 835 -36.76 0.08 -14.51
CA PRO A 835 -36.81 -0.71 -13.27
C PRO A 835 -37.76 -1.95 -13.39
N GLY A 836 -37.98 -2.72 -12.32
CA GLY A 836 -38.57 -4.08 -12.37
C GLY A 836 -40.10 -4.27 -12.38
N ASN A 837 -40.45 -5.57 -12.31
CA ASN A 837 -41.68 -6.27 -11.90
C ASN A 837 -42.68 -6.89 -12.93
N THR A 838 -42.98 -8.16 -12.64
CA THR A 838 -44.21 -8.98 -12.83
C THR A 838 -44.51 -9.71 -14.16
N ILE A 839 -44.69 -11.04 -14.03
CA ILE A 839 -45.12 -12.06 -15.03
C ILE A 839 -46.66 -12.05 -15.20
N PRO A 840 -47.27 -12.59 -16.28
CA PRO A 840 -47.76 -13.99 -16.23
C PRO A 840 -47.65 -14.83 -17.54
N LEU A 841 -47.74 -16.15 -17.35
CA LEU A 841 -47.70 -17.29 -18.29
C LEU A 841 -48.67 -17.26 -19.50
N ARG A 842 -48.23 -17.84 -20.65
CA ARG A 842 -48.91 -18.76 -21.61
C ARG A 842 -48.04 -18.86 -22.89
N GLU A 843 -47.84 -19.94 -23.64
CA GLU A 843 -48.42 -21.28 -23.76
C GLU A 843 -47.43 -22.19 -24.58
N LYS A 844 -47.64 -23.51 -24.56
CA LYS A 844 -46.73 -24.59 -24.98
C LYS A 844 -46.83 -25.02 -26.48
N VAL A 845 -45.66 -25.36 -27.08
CA VAL A 845 -45.31 -26.61 -27.89
C VAL A 845 -45.90 -26.74 -29.32
N PRO A 846 -45.36 -27.54 -30.32
CA PRO A 846 -44.22 -28.52 -30.39
C PRO A 846 -43.13 -28.24 -31.49
N LEU A 847 -41.87 -28.73 -31.46
CA LEU A 847 -41.23 -30.08 -31.48
C LEU A 847 -41.07 -30.73 -32.88
N SER A 848 -39.82 -30.94 -33.32
CA SER A 848 -39.22 -32.15 -33.97
C SER A 848 -37.89 -31.78 -34.67
N GLU A 849 -36.73 -32.26 -34.20
CA GLU A 849 -36.07 -33.56 -34.43
C GLU A 849 -35.02 -33.50 -35.56
N HIS A 850 -33.74 -33.63 -35.19
CA HIS A 850 -32.79 -34.63 -35.72
C HIS A 850 -31.39 -34.46 -35.08
N ALA A 851 -30.97 -35.49 -34.33
CA ALA A 851 -29.60 -35.77 -33.93
C ALA A 851 -28.96 -36.75 -34.96
N PRO A 852 -27.63 -37.01 -35.01
CA PRO A 852 -26.92 -37.68 -33.90
C PRO A 852 -25.44 -37.25 -33.66
N PRO A 853 -24.78 -37.77 -32.59
CA PRO A 853 -23.44 -37.41 -32.12
C PRO A 853 -22.35 -38.45 -32.45
N ARG A 854 -21.07 -38.09 -32.28
CA ARG A 854 -19.88 -38.98 -32.16
C ARG A 854 -18.72 -38.19 -31.53
N ALA A 855 -17.71 -38.73 -30.85
CA ALA A 855 -17.45 -39.88 -29.97
C ALA A 855 -15.97 -39.74 -29.55
N LYS A 856 -15.62 -40.18 -28.33
CA LYS A 856 -14.24 -40.27 -27.80
C LYS A 856 -13.34 -41.20 -28.64
N ALA A 857 -12.02 -40.98 -28.58
CA ALA A 857 -11.02 -42.02 -28.84
C ALA A 857 -9.77 -41.81 -27.97
N ALA A 858 -9.29 -42.90 -27.37
CA ALA A 858 -8.04 -43.03 -26.64
C ALA A 858 -7.05 -43.88 -27.47
N GLU A 859 -5.77 -43.54 -27.31
CA GLU A 859 -4.50 -44.28 -27.37
C GLU A 859 -4.34 -45.63 -28.12
N ALA A 860 -3.17 -45.79 -28.77
CA ALA A 860 -2.35 -47.00 -28.71
C ALA A 860 -0.86 -46.70 -29.06
N GLU A 861 0.03 -47.36 -28.32
CA GLU A 861 1.51 -47.29 -28.25
C GLU A 861 2.27 -48.03 -29.36
N GLN A 862 3.59 -47.75 -29.46
CA GLN A 862 4.74 -48.69 -29.45
C GLN A 862 6.02 -47.95 -29.91
N ASP A 863 7.27 -48.19 -29.49
CA ASP A 863 7.94 -48.89 -28.38
C ASP A 863 9.45 -48.63 -28.60
N ALA A 864 10.26 -48.30 -27.57
CA ALA A 864 11.71 -48.49 -27.51
C ALA A 864 12.33 -48.00 -26.18
N THR A 865 13.08 -48.89 -25.53
CA THR A 865 13.63 -48.88 -24.17
C THR A 865 15.02 -48.17 -24.05
N PRO A 866 15.68 -48.04 -22.86
CA PRO A 866 16.20 -46.76 -22.33
C PRO A 866 17.72 -46.78 -22.03
N PRO A 867 18.27 -45.75 -21.33
CA PRO A 867 19.36 -46.03 -20.40
C PRO A 867 19.10 -45.56 -18.95
N ALA A 868 19.32 -46.54 -18.08
CA ALA A 868 19.62 -46.58 -16.66
C ALA A 868 19.89 -45.28 -15.87
N THR A 869 19.19 -45.19 -14.75
CA THR A 869 19.56 -44.49 -13.50
C THR A 869 20.79 -45.12 -12.83
N PRO A 870 21.59 -44.33 -12.09
CA PRO A 870 22.29 -44.83 -10.91
C PRO A 870 21.52 -44.45 -9.63
N LYS A 871 21.16 -45.47 -8.84
CA LYS A 871 20.75 -45.36 -7.43
C LYS A 871 22.00 -45.46 -6.51
N PRO A 872 21.87 -45.15 -5.20
CA PRO A 872 22.85 -44.39 -4.42
C PRO A 872 23.81 -45.29 -3.62
N ALA A 873 24.85 -44.67 -3.06
CA ALA A 873 25.72 -45.27 -2.05
C ALA A 873 26.15 -44.16 -1.04
N PRO A 874 26.68 -44.51 0.15
CA PRO A 874 25.94 -44.58 1.40
C PRO A 874 26.37 -43.53 2.43
N ASP A 875 25.58 -43.45 3.50
CA ASP A 875 25.86 -42.78 4.77
C ASP A 875 27.34 -42.75 5.19
N LYS A 876 27.79 -41.55 5.57
CA LYS A 876 28.72 -41.34 6.68
C LYS A 876 28.27 -40.12 7.48
N GLY A 877 27.56 -40.40 8.57
CA GLY A 877 27.23 -39.41 9.58
C GLY A 877 28.45 -38.91 10.36
N VAL A 878 28.29 -37.73 10.95
CA VAL A 878 28.93 -37.31 12.21
C VAL A 878 27.86 -36.52 13.00
N PRO A 879 27.78 -36.70 14.33
CA PRO A 879 26.52 -36.71 15.09
C PRO A 879 26.31 -35.50 16.00
N GLY A 880 25.05 -35.26 16.39
CA GLY A 880 24.71 -34.51 17.60
C GLY A 880 23.54 -33.52 17.46
N SER A 881 22.31 -34.02 17.41
CA SER A 881 21.10 -33.19 17.56
C SER A 881 20.01 -33.93 18.34
N ASP A 882 20.36 -34.36 19.54
CA ASP A 882 19.40 -34.72 20.59
C ASP A 882 19.71 -33.81 21.77
N LEU A 883 18.93 -32.74 21.96
CA LEU A 883 18.77 -31.98 23.23
C LEU A 883 17.76 -30.82 23.04
N TRP A 884 16.54 -31.13 22.60
CA TRP A 884 15.36 -30.29 22.90
C TRP A 884 14.41 -31.10 23.80
N GLN A 885 14.89 -31.40 25.00
CA GLN A 885 14.05 -31.79 26.12
C GLN A 885 14.49 -31.01 27.35
N LEU A 886 13.49 -30.40 28.00
CA LEU A 886 13.47 -29.84 29.35
C LEU A 886 14.01 -28.40 29.52
N GLY A 887 13.12 -27.54 30.05
CA GLY A 887 13.58 -26.46 30.92
C GLY A 887 12.68 -25.24 31.07
N VAL A 888 11.47 -25.40 31.63
CA VAL A 888 10.86 -24.32 32.43
C VAL A 888 11.70 -24.15 33.70
N PRO A 889 11.96 -22.92 34.19
CA PRO A 889 12.26 -22.72 35.60
C PRO A 889 11.27 -21.76 36.28
N GLN A 890 10.56 -22.30 37.27
CA GLN A 890 9.93 -21.55 38.35
C GLN A 890 11.00 -20.99 39.32
N GLY A 891 10.71 -19.87 39.98
CA GLY A 891 11.71 -18.99 40.59
C GLY A 891 12.30 -19.33 41.98
N ARG A 892 13.52 -18.76 42.20
CA ARG A 892 14.23 -18.24 43.41
C ARG A 892 14.34 -19.09 44.70
N PRO A 893 15.30 -18.83 45.63
CA PRO A 893 16.49 -17.95 45.62
C PRO A 893 17.82 -18.63 46.05
N SER A 894 18.97 -18.23 45.51
CA SER A 894 20.27 -18.24 46.22
C SER A 894 21.38 -17.59 45.37
N ARG A 895 22.23 -16.80 46.02
CA ARG A 895 23.43 -16.13 45.48
C ARG A 895 24.64 -16.98 45.89
N PRO A 896 25.59 -17.35 45.01
CA PRO A 896 26.91 -16.67 44.95
C PRO A 896 27.63 -16.80 43.56
N PRO A 897 28.95 -16.56 43.43
CA PRO A 897 29.65 -15.29 43.23
C PRO A 897 30.05 -15.02 41.75
N GLY A 898 30.25 -13.74 41.37
CA GLY A 898 30.90 -13.36 40.08
C GLY A 898 32.39 -13.76 40.06
N PRO A 899 33.10 -13.80 38.89
CA PRO A 899 33.46 -12.64 38.05
C PRO A 899 33.50 -13.00 36.51
N ARG A 900 33.85 -12.19 35.49
CA ARG A 900 34.68 -10.98 35.29
C ARG A 900 34.06 -10.09 34.19
N GLN A 901 34.20 -8.78 34.35
CA GLN A 901 33.84 -7.75 33.37
C GLN A 901 34.73 -7.84 32.11
N GLN A 902 34.10 -7.82 30.93
CA GLN A 902 34.67 -7.26 29.70
C GLN A 902 34.12 -5.84 29.53
N PRO A 903 34.89 -4.90 28.94
CA PRO A 903 34.55 -3.48 28.96
C PRO A 903 33.35 -3.18 28.06
N HIS A 904 32.27 -2.69 28.65
CA HIS A 904 31.16 -2.04 27.95
C HIS A 904 31.69 -0.74 27.29
N GLN A 905 31.56 -0.64 25.97
CA GLN A 905 31.56 0.67 25.31
C GLN A 905 30.21 1.36 25.61
N PRO A 906 30.21 2.59 26.14
CA PRO A 906 28.99 3.39 26.28
C PRO A 906 28.61 4.04 24.92
N PRO A 907 27.31 4.21 24.61
CA PRO A 907 26.86 4.97 23.44
C PRO A 907 26.93 6.49 23.67
N PRO A 908 26.94 7.31 22.59
CA PRO A 908 27.53 8.66 22.60
C PRO A 908 26.69 9.71 23.32
N GLY A 909 27.38 10.56 24.08
CA GLY A 909 26.81 11.73 24.73
C GLY A 909 26.48 12.86 23.76
N HIS A 910 25.40 13.58 24.05
CA HIS A 910 25.04 14.83 23.41
C HIS A 910 26.04 15.93 23.80
N GLN A 911 27.09 16.12 23.01
CA GLN A 911 27.85 17.37 23.02
C GLN A 911 28.03 17.88 21.59
N ARG A 912 27.54 19.10 21.39
CA ARG A 912 27.75 19.92 20.19
C ARG A 912 29.26 20.06 19.94
N PRO A 913 29.80 19.78 18.74
CA PRO A 913 31.17 20.16 18.43
C PRO A 913 31.22 21.68 18.19
N GLU A 914 32.12 22.36 18.90
CA GLU A 914 32.57 23.71 18.52
C GLU A 914 33.45 23.64 17.25
N PRO A 915 33.52 24.71 16.45
CA PRO A 915 34.25 24.71 15.19
C PRO A 915 35.76 24.87 15.42
N GLY A 916 36.56 23.95 14.88
CA GLY A 916 38.02 23.98 15.01
C GLY A 916 38.76 23.32 13.84
N LEU A 917 39.50 24.15 13.11
CA LEU A 917 40.43 23.91 12.00
C LEU A 917 41.52 22.84 12.26
N GLY A 918 42.00 22.18 11.18
CA GLY A 918 43.35 21.62 11.13
C GLY A 918 43.61 20.61 10.01
N MET A 919 44.17 21.09 8.89
CA MET A 919 44.87 20.29 7.87
C MET A 919 46.12 19.61 8.45
N GLY A 920 46.52 18.44 7.93
CA GLY A 920 47.89 17.92 8.11
C GLY A 920 48.09 16.45 7.73
N ASP A 921 48.71 16.28 6.55
CA ASP A 921 49.43 15.14 5.95
C ASP A 921 48.70 13.84 5.56
#